data_AF-A0A818TXA4-F1
#
_entry.id   AF-A0A818TXA4-F1
#
_cell.length_a   1.000
_cell.length_b   1.000
_cell.length_c   1.000
_cell.angle_alpha   90.00
_cell.angle_beta   90.00
_cell.angle_gamma   90.00
#
_symmetry.space_group_name_H-M   'P 1'
#
loop_
_entity.id
_entity.type
_entity.pdbx_description
1 polymer ?
#
loop_
_entity_poly.entity_id
_entity_poly.type
_entity_poly.pdbx_seq_one_letter_code
_entity_poly.pdbx_strand_id
1 'polypeptide(L)'
;MANATTSWRIFDEITYKKTETSPITDYSIRFRDPSSPTDATRKHFVAMAPCGGPIAFVYKTSGIGPNDTTKYTIAIQNLPKHNDKFKEFGRGVVVFVDWTINEDLLLVTEDGKYHIIDIFHYNTSNDKTITLSESVSTISSACTFKTNQGTGVVALRKNQEGFVLVKNVYSPIIQTIALNVDTRSVVSAWCVLDHADITLAYAYDNYIVTCSASASRREPQAIPGITDTIVKLVSSSDYKYVGMLKDNGDVLVGLKDNIGQAQAFTVKYVNSNDKNKITDIAWCASDTIIGIRSSSKAWYDLLIIDGKNLQPMTEKSREAISHDTLCYTSPVWLSTEIDGIRIVSGRTLDFFQRLPQEIFNIFAILSTSPGAKLFSAYMDYKYENQMAEMLLNELKSSGTTNGLEEAVKQCIAAASHENDPSIQKLLLKAALFGRSFLCVNLNNPRGSIRPTVQVINDLCTNVIRDLRLINNLHHINISMPLTFKQFELIGTSILIDRLLRRNLHEFATSVTKLLRMPAEEGENRILVQWAVQQLVNPSNTNEEAIANAIKKHLANVPGIPFIDIVREAFKLKKFIVVRKLLDVKVSLRDQIDMLLMLNDKEEALTKALSSGDTDLALFVLMRIKSSESLSDYMLRLQRVKSLPLKLHLQCLEELERNNFHAELIKKNPDERERIAYSHIIQRFTTALTIPDQKVELNSASKLFREAKNDTVAQLIDEETRLIIKQDELEKKLYNVQLKGLSLVDTLEAILINYEKDADTLRKDFNLNDKRYWWIKIQAYAKKNAWAQLLEFGKKPASPIGYEPFIDVCIRSQRLDEARRFLDRSIYSSKLDEERLPFMFAKVQMADEAINSAIKLKSMEALHFIEAKCQLSEANSTRIRQAREKIQEYDDNPLKNVFKIFNRGNRADE
;
A
#
# COMPACT_ATOMS: atom_id res chain seq x y z
N MET A 1 13.23 -51.17 -22.21
CA MET A 1 12.37 -50.36 -23.09
C MET A 1 10.92 -50.83 -23.08
N ALA A 2 10.65 -52.13 -23.20
CA ALA A 2 9.28 -52.68 -23.31
C ALA A 2 8.28 -52.25 -22.21
N ASN A 3 8.71 -52.04 -20.95
CA ASN A 3 7.79 -51.65 -19.87
C ASN A 3 7.34 -50.19 -19.91
N ALA A 4 8.07 -49.28 -20.57
CA ALA A 4 7.73 -47.85 -20.59
C ALA A 4 6.66 -47.52 -21.64
N THR A 5 6.62 -48.30 -22.72
CA THR A 5 5.73 -48.08 -23.87
C THR A 5 4.37 -48.80 -23.74
N THR A 6 4.16 -49.61 -22.70
CA THR A 6 2.89 -50.33 -22.45
C THR A 6 1.70 -49.40 -22.22
N SER A 7 1.96 -48.21 -21.69
CA SER A 7 0.96 -47.17 -21.43
C SER A 7 0.69 -46.26 -22.64
N TRP A 8 1.42 -46.47 -23.75
CA TRP A 8 1.30 -45.66 -24.94
C TRP A 8 0.18 -46.19 -25.83
N ARG A 9 -0.54 -45.27 -26.44
CA ARG A 9 -1.58 -45.52 -27.43
C ARG A 9 -1.26 -44.69 -28.66
N ILE A 10 -1.27 -45.31 -29.82
CA ILE A 10 -0.95 -44.66 -31.11
C ILE A 10 -2.27 -44.42 -31.82
N PHE A 11 -2.53 -43.19 -32.26
CA PHE A 11 -3.72 -42.79 -33.00
C PHE A 11 -3.28 -41.95 -34.20
N ASP A 12 -3.59 -42.38 -35.43
CA ASP A 12 -3.32 -41.65 -36.69
C ASP A 12 -1.94 -40.94 -36.73
N GLU A 13 -0.88 -41.64 -36.31
CA GLU A 13 0.54 -41.20 -36.22
C GLU A 13 0.96 -40.44 -34.95
N ILE A 14 0.02 -40.06 -34.08
CA ILE A 14 0.31 -39.38 -32.80
C ILE A 14 0.24 -40.36 -31.64
N THR A 15 1.24 -40.32 -30.77
CA THR A 15 1.27 -41.10 -29.54
C THR A 15 0.68 -40.32 -28.37
N TYR A 16 -0.16 -40.99 -27.59
CA TYR A 16 -0.73 -40.50 -26.35
C TYR A 16 -0.40 -41.46 -25.21
N LYS A 17 -0.44 -40.93 -23.99
CA LYS A 17 -0.18 -41.69 -22.77
C LYS A 17 -1.35 -41.54 -21.81
N LYS A 18 -1.89 -42.66 -21.36
CA LYS A 18 -2.86 -42.72 -20.26
C LYS A 18 -2.12 -43.07 -18.98
N THR A 19 -2.23 -42.21 -17.96
CA THR A 19 -1.66 -42.45 -16.63
C THR A 19 -2.78 -42.47 -15.60
N GLU A 20 -2.91 -43.55 -14.85
CA GLU A 20 -3.80 -43.61 -13.69
C GLU A 20 -3.13 -42.87 -12.53
N THR A 21 -3.76 -41.81 -12.03
CA THR A 21 -3.13 -40.90 -11.05
C THR A 21 -3.43 -41.30 -9.60
N SER A 22 -4.52 -42.02 -9.37
CA SER A 22 -4.82 -42.68 -8.10
C SER A 22 -5.94 -43.70 -8.32
N PRO A 23 -5.87 -44.89 -7.71
CA PRO A 23 -7.06 -45.70 -7.51
C PRO A 23 -7.99 -44.89 -6.60
N ILE A 24 -9.19 -44.64 -7.10
CA ILE A 24 -10.27 -44.15 -6.29
C ILE A 24 -10.65 -45.30 -5.34
N THR A 25 -10.35 -45.15 -4.05
CA THR A 25 -10.82 -46.11 -3.05
C THR A 25 -12.34 -46.01 -2.95
N ASP A 26 -13.05 -47.06 -3.40
CA ASP A 26 -14.50 -47.31 -3.32
C ASP A 26 -15.40 -46.06 -3.21
N TYR A 27 -15.64 -45.36 -4.33
CA TYR A 27 -16.76 -44.41 -4.49
C TYR A 27 -18.13 -45.13 -4.59
N SER A 28 -18.37 -46.09 -3.71
CA SER A 28 -19.70 -46.64 -3.43
C SER A 28 -20.60 -45.64 -2.67
N ILE A 29 -20.22 -44.36 -2.60
CA ILE A 29 -21.16 -43.28 -2.29
C ILE A 29 -22.02 -43.04 -3.54
N ARG A 30 -22.90 -44.02 -3.78
CA ARG A 30 -24.20 -43.88 -4.44
C ARG A 30 -24.22 -43.04 -5.72
N PHE A 31 -23.30 -43.28 -6.64
CA PHE A 31 -23.74 -43.32 -8.04
C PHE A 31 -24.53 -44.63 -8.21
N ARG A 32 -25.74 -44.66 -7.64
CA ARG A 32 -26.73 -45.67 -8.04
C ARG A 32 -26.97 -45.40 -9.51
N ASP A 33 -26.57 -46.39 -10.28
CA ASP A 33 -26.78 -46.56 -11.70
C ASP A 33 -27.99 -45.72 -12.22
N PRO A 34 -27.80 -44.82 -13.19
CA PRO A 34 -28.90 -44.07 -13.82
C PRO A 34 -29.90 -44.99 -14.53
N SER A 35 -29.63 -46.30 -14.60
CA SER A 35 -30.52 -47.36 -15.03
C SER A 35 -31.69 -47.62 -14.05
N SER A 36 -31.65 -47.11 -12.81
CA SER A 36 -32.83 -47.16 -11.94
C SER A 36 -33.83 -46.05 -12.31
N PRO A 37 -35.08 -46.40 -12.67
CA PRO A 37 -36.05 -45.46 -13.26
C PRO A 37 -36.50 -44.33 -12.31
N THR A 38 -36.07 -44.35 -11.04
CA THR A 38 -36.41 -43.34 -10.03
C THR A 38 -35.35 -42.23 -9.85
N ASP A 39 -34.08 -42.45 -10.26
CA ASP A 39 -32.97 -41.52 -9.98
C ASP A 39 -32.54 -40.64 -11.18
N ALA A 40 -33.06 -40.89 -12.39
CA ALA A 40 -32.75 -40.11 -13.62
C ALA A 40 -33.13 -38.62 -13.57
N THR A 41 -33.82 -38.17 -12.53
CA THR A 41 -34.27 -36.78 -12.32
C THR A 41 -33.30 -35.93 -11.49
N ARG A 42 -32.25 -36.51 -10.91
CA ARG A 42 -31.26 -35.76 -10.11
C ARG A 42 -30.19 -35.13 -11.01
N LYS A 43 -30.16 -33.80 -11.07
CA LYS A 43 -29.03 -33.07 -11.65
C LYS A 43 -27.79 -33.29 -10.78
N HIS A 44 -26.73 -33.80 -11.39
CA HIS A 44 -25.40 -33.99 -10.78
C HIS A 44 -24.42 -33.03 -11.45
N PHE A 45 -23.64 -32.30 -10.65
CA PHE A 45 -22.53 -31.48 -11.13
C PHE A 45 -21.21 -32.06 -10.65
N VAL A 46 -20.24 -32.14 -11.56
CA VAL A 46 -18.87 -32.56 -11.25
C VAL A 46 -17.94 -31.46 -11.72
N ALA A 47 -17.11 -30.95 -10.81
CA ALA A 47 -16.14 -29.90 -11.10
C ALA A 47 -14.76 -30.32 -10.61
N MET A 48 -13.74 -30.13 -11.43
CA MET A 48 -12.36 -30.49 -11.11
C MET A 48 -11.50 -29.23 -11.00
N ALA A 49 -10.84 -29.03 -9.86
CA ALA A 49 -10.00 -27.85 -9.66
C ALA A 49 -8.72 -27.92 -10.49
N PRO A 50 -8.31 -26.84 -11.17
CA PRO A 50 -7.24 -26.88 -12.17
C PRO A 50 -5.91 -27.37 -11.61
N CYS A 51 -5.11 -28.00 -12.47
CA CYS A 51 -3.74 -28.43 -12.17
C CYS A 51 -3.65 -29.37 -10.96
N GLY A 52 -4.30 -30.54 -11.04
CA GLY A 52 -4.22 -31.57 -10.00
C GLY A 52 -4.94 -31.24 -8.69
N GLY A 53 -5.81 -30.22 -8.68
CA GLY A 53 -6.58 -29.83 -7.51
C GLY A 53 -7.73 -30.79 -7.14
N PRO A 54 -8.49 -30.51 -6.06
CA PRO A 54 -9.59 -31.33 -5.57
C PRO A 54 -10.75 -31.44 -6.56
N ILE A 55 -11.61 -32.46 -6.35
CA ILE A 55 -12.79 -32.72 -7.18
C ILE A 55 -14.04 -32.53 -6.33
N ALA A 56 -15.02 -31.78 -6.83
CA ALA A 56 -16.30 -31.56 -6.18
C ALA A 56 -17.42 -32.30 -6.91
N PHE A 57 -18.19 -33.07 -6.17
CA PHE A 57 -19.42 -33.72 -6.60
C PHE A 57 -20.59 -33.05 -5.90
N VAL A 58 -21.49 -32.44 -6.66
CA VAL A 58 -22.67 -31.75 -6.13
C VAL A 58 -23.92 -32.44 -6.63
N TYR A 59 -24.73 -32.97 -5.72
CA TYR A 59 -25.96 -33.67 -6.04
C TYR A 59 -27.13 -33.18 -5.19
N LYS A 60 -28.32 -33.17 -5.79
CA LYS A 60 -29.56 -32.74 -5.12
C LYS A 60 -30.04 -33.82 -4.14
N THR A 61 -30.24 -33.46 -2.88
CA THR A 61 -30.65 -34.39 -1.80
C THR A 61 -32.10 -34.24 -1.35
N SER A 62 -32.70 -33.05 -1.46
CA SER A 62 -34.12 -32.83 -1.14
C SER A 62 -34.78 -31.73 -2.01
N GLY A 63 -36.11 -31.75 -2.11
CA GLY A 63 -36.93 -30.81 -2.89
C GLY A 63 -37.59 -31.43 -4.14
N ILE A 64 -38.46 -32.44 -3.96
CA ILE A 64 -39.28 -33.02 -5.03
C ILE A 64 -40.67 -32.34 -5.12
N GLY A 65 -41.07 -31.58 -4.09
CA GLY A 65 -42.31 -30.80 -4.07
C GLY A 65 -42.12 -29.31 -4.35
N PRO A 66 -43.16 -28.59 -4.82
CA PRO A 66 -43.10 -27.16 -5.15
C PRO A 66 -42.86 -26.23 -3.94
N ASN A 67 -43.00 -26.72 -2.71
CA ASN A 67 -42.85 -25.95 -1.47
C ASN A 67 -41.60 -26.31 -0.63
N ASP A 68 -40.76 -27.25 -1.08
CA ASP A 68 -39.55 -27.65 -0.35
C ASP A 68 -38.32 -26.91 -0.87
N THR A 69 -37.53 -26.33 0.05
CA THR A 69 -36.24 -25.71 -0.28
C THR A 69 -35.29 -26.76 -0.88
N THR A 70 -34.80 -26.50 -2.10
CA THR A 70 -33.87 -27.41 -2.77
C THR A 70 -32.53 -27.43 -2.04
N LYS A 71 -32.13 -28.58 -1.51
CA LYS A 71 -30.81 -28.77 -0.90
C LYS A 71 -29.89 -29.60 -1.79
N TYR A 72 -28.63 -29.22 -1.80
CA TYR A 72 -27.54 -29.90 -2.46
C TYR A 72 -26.54 -30.40 -1.43
N THR A 73 -25.96 -31.56 -1.68
CA THR A 73 -24.81 -32.05 -0.91
C THR A 73 -23.58 -31.99 -1.79
N ILE A 74 -22.54 -31.33 -1.28
CA ILE A 74 -21.23 -31.15 -1.90
C ILE A 74 -20.28 -32.15 -1.25
N ALA A 75 -19.85 -33.16 -1.99
CA ALA A 75 -18.80 -34.09 -1.59
C ALA A 75 -17.48 -33.68 -2.26
N ILE A 76 -16.45 -33.41 -1.47
CA ILE A 76 -15.13 -33.00 -1.97
C ILE A 76 -14.15 -34.15 -1.79
N GLN A 77 -13.44 -34.45 -2.86
CA GLN A 77 -12.53 -35.59 -2.97
C GLN A 77 -11.11 -35.13 -3.33
N ASN A 78 -10.18 -36.09 -3.29
CA ASN A 78 -8.74 -35.88 -3.48
C ASN A 78 -8.14 -34.96 -2.39
N LEU A 79 -8.69 -35.04 -1.18
CA LEU A 79 -8.23 -34.32 0.01
C LEU A 79 -7.19 -35.15 0.79
N PRO A 80 -6.23 -34.49 1.47
CA PRO A 80 -5.31 -35.15 2.39
C PRO A 80 -6.06 -36.00 3.42
N LYS A 81 -5.59 -37.24 3.66
CA LYS A 81 -6.07 -38.17 4.71
C LYS A 81 -7.46 -38.81 4.51
N HIS A 82 -7.97 -38.95 3.29
CA HIS A 82 -9.24 -39.68 3.00
C HIS A 82 -10.47 -39.19 3.79
N ASN A 83 -10.49 -37.93 4.23
CA ASN A 83 -11.67 -37.36 4.86
C ASN A 83 -12.57 -36.77 3.79
N ASP A 84 -13.54 -37.55 3.32
CA ASP A 84 -14.64 -37.03 2.53
C ASP A 84 -15.36 -35.95 3.36
N LYS A 85 -15.31 -34.70 2.88
CA LYS A 85 -16.07 -33.60 3.47
C LYS A 85 -17.39 -33.48 2.73
N PHE A 86 -18.50 -33.55 3.47
CA PHE A 86 -19.85 -33.33 2.96
C PHE A 86 -20.37 -31.98 3.46
N LYS A 87 -20.70 -31.06 2.55
CA LYS A 87 -21.41 -29.81 2.86
C LYS A 87 -22.84 -29.87 2.38
N GLU A 88 -23.78 -29.49 3.24
CA GLU A 88 -25.12 -29.15 2.76
C GLU A 88 -25.16 -27.69 2.29
N PHE A 89 -25.70 -27.48 1.09
CA PHE A 89 -25.94 -26.19 0.49
C PHE A 89 -27.43 -26.05 0.17
N GLY A 90 -28.12 -25.13 0.85
CA GLY A 90 -29.56 -24.88 0.68
C GLY A 90 -29.91 -23.44 0.33
N ARG A 91 -28.98 -22.69 -0.28
CA ARG A 91 -29.12 -21.24 -0.53
C ARG A 91 -29.57 -20.90 -1.97
N GLY A 92 -30.31 -21.80 -2.62
CA GLY A 92 -30.85 -21.61 -3.97
C GLY A 92 -30.63 -22.81 -4.89
N VAL A 93 -31.24 -22.76 -6.07
CA VAL A 93 -31.06 -23.78 -7.13
C VAL A 93 -29.71 -23.56 -7.81
N VAL A 94 -28.82 -24.56 -7.76
CA VAL A 94 -27.49 -24.49 -8.37
C VAL A 94 -27.60 -24.72 -9.88
N VAL A 95 -27.02 -23.80 -10.66
CA VAL A 95 -26.97 -23.83 -12.14
C VAL A 95 -25.60 -24.29 -12.63
N PHE A 96 -24.53 -23.87 -11.96
CA PHE A 96 -23.16 -24.12 -12.39
C PHE A 96 -22.21 -24.25 -11.20
N VAL A 97 -21.22 -25.12 -11.33
CA VAL A 97 -20.22 -25.44 -10.30
C VAL A 97 -18.85 -25.49 -10.95
N ASP A 98 -17.89 -24.76 -10.40
CA ASP A 98 -16.50 -24.78 -10.86
C ASP A 98 -15.55 -24.33 -9.74
N TRP A 99 -14.25 -24.28 -10.03
CA TRP A 99 -13.22 -23.90 -9.07
C TRP A 99 -12.50 -22.62 -9.48
N THR A 100 -12.10 -21.84 -8.48
CA THR A 100 -11.16 -20.75 -8.70
C THR A 100 -9.72 -21.28 -8.85
N ILE A 101 -8.81 -20.44 -9.36
CA ILE A 101 -7.37 -20.75 -9.46
C ILE A 101 -6.77 -21.09 -8.08
N ASN A 102 -7.35 -20.54 -7.02
CA ASN A 102 -6.93 -20.73 -5.64
C ASN A 102 -7.56 -21.96 -4.95
N GLU A 103 -8.28 -22.82 -5.69
CA GLU A 103 -9.00 -24.00 -5.15
C GLU A 103 -10.18 -23.64 -4.22
N ASP A 104 -10.83 -22.48 -4.40
CA ASP A 104 -12.12 -22.20 -3.77
C ASP A 104 -13.26 -22.68 -4.67
N LEU A 105 -14.27 -23.31 -4.10
CA LEU A 105 -15.41 -23.84 -4.85
C LEU A 105 -16.38 -22.70 -5.17
N LEU A 106 -16.67 -22.50 -6.45
CA LEU A 106 -17.61 -21.51 -6.96
C LEU A 106 -18.93 -22.17 -7.33
N LEU A 107 -20.03 -21.71 -6.74
CA LEU A 107 -21.39 -22.12 -7.10
C LEU A 107 -22.15 -20.93 -7.65
N VAL A 108 -22.79 -21.07 -8.81
CA VAL A 108 -23.71 -20.06 -9.37
C VAL A 108 -25.14 -20.57 -9.22
N THR A 109 -26.02 -19.75 -8.66
CA THR A 109 -27.43 -20.06 -8.42
C THR A 109 -28.33 -19.38 -9.45
N GLU A 110 -29.54 -19.94 -9.65
CA GLU A 110 -30.53 -19.40 -10.58
C GLU A 110 -30.97 -17.98 -10.17
N ASP A 111 -30.93 -17.64 -8.89
CA ASP A 111 -31.31 -16.33 -8.33
C ASP A 111 -30.32 -15.20 -8.65
N GLY A 112 -29.32 -15.44 -9.51
CA GLY A 112 -28.36 -14.42 -9.86
C GLY A 112 -27.25 -14.24 -8.83
N LYS A 113 -26.97 -15.21 -7.97
CA LYS A 113 -25.90 -15.13 -6.95
C LYS A 113 -24.83 -16.17 -7.20
N TYR A 114 -23.58 -15.81 -6.97
CA TYR A 114 -22.50 -16.79 -6.84
C TYR A 114 -21.98 -16.86 -5.41
N HIS A 115 -21.55 -18.06 -5.02
CA HIS A 115 -21.02 -18.37 -3.70
C HIS A 115 -19.59 -18.87 -3.84
N ILE A 116 -18.67 -18.27 -3.10
CA ILE A 116 -17.30 -18.76 -2.95
C ILE A 116 -17.25 -19.53 -1.63
N ILE A 117 -17.01 -20.83 -1.72
CA ILE A 117 -16.91 -21.72 -0.57
C ILE A 117 -15.46 -22.12 -0.39
N ASP A 118 -14.89 -21.75 0.75
CA ASP A 118 -13.61 -22.29 1.21
C ASP A 118 -13.83 -23.71 1.73
N ILE A 119 -13.28 -24.67 1.00
CA ILE A 119 -13.40 -26.10 1.28
C ILE A 119 -12.54 -26.57 2.46
N PHE A 120 -11.52 -25.80 2.82
CA PHE A 120 -10.57 -26.16 3.86
C PHE A 120 -10.96 -25.60 5.22
N HIS A 121 -11.50 -24.37 5.28
CA HIS A 121 -11.96 -23.70 6.51
C HIS A 121 -13.49 -23.81 6.73
N TYR A 122 -13.99 -25.03 6.50
CA TYR A 122 -15.38 -25.49 6.45
C TYR A 122 -16.37 -24.96 7.53
N ASN A 123 -15.88 -24.55 8.71
CA ASN A 123 -16.71 -24.12 9.86
C ASN A 123 -16.73 -22.60 10.11
N THR A 124 -15.99 -21.81 9.33
CA THR A 124 -15.99 -20.35 9.48
C THR A 124 -17.07 -19.74 8.58
N SER A 125 -17.77 -18.73 9.09
CA SER A 125 -18.80 -17.94 8.40
C SER A 125 -18.26 -17.08 7.24
N ASN A 126 -17.28 -17.59 6.48
CA ASN A 126 -16.54 -16.89 5.43
C ASN A 126 -17.06 -17.20 4.03
N ASP A 127 -18.15 -17.98 3.89
CA ASP A 127 -18.81 -18.19 2.60
C ASP A 127 -19.29 -16.85 2.03
N LYS A 128 -18.55 -16.32 1.05
CA LYS A 128 -18.90 -15.05 0.41
C LYS A 128 -20.01 -15.32 -0.60
N THR A 129 -21.13 -14.63 -0.42
CA THR A 129 -22.24 -14.64 -1.37
C THR A 129 -22.29 -13.27 -2.02
N ILE A 130 -22.20 -13.23 -3.34
CA ILE A 130 -22.21 -11.99 -4.12
C ILE A 130 -23.30 -12.09 -5.18
N THR A 131 -24.07 -11.02 -5.34
CA THR A 131 -25.15 -10.93 -6.34
C THR A 131 -24.59 -10.40 -7.65
N LEU A 132 -24.87 -11.08 -8.77
CA LEU A 132 -24.44 -10.76 -10.13
C LEU A 132 -25.25 -9.62 -10.77
N SER A 133 -26.44 -9.32 -10.28
CA SER A 133 -27.25 -8.19 -10.77
C SER A 133 -28.21 -7.67 -9.70
N GLU A 134 -28.39 -6.34 -9.64
CA GLU A 134 -29.38 -5.70 -8.75
C GLU A 134 -30.82 -5.95 -9.22
N SER A 135 -31.02 -6.06 -10.54
CA SER A 135 -32.26 -6.57 -11.14
C SER A 135 -32.27 -8.09 -11.06
N VAL A 136 -33.29 -8.69 -10.45
CA VAL A 136 -33.46 -10.14 -10.28
C VAL A 136 -33.72 -10.82 -11.64
N SER A 137 -32.67 -10.96 -12.46
CA SER A 137 -32.69 -11.76 -13.67
C SER A 137 -32.21 -13.16 -13.33
N THR A 138 -33.06 -14.16 -13.57
CA THR A 138 -32.68 -15.57 -13.37
C THR A 138 -31.56 -15.97 -14.33
N ILE A 139 -30.63 -16.82 -13.89
CA ILE A 139 -29.50 -17.29 -14.70
C ILE A 139 -29.83 -18.63 -15.36
N SER A 140 -29.50 -18.78 -16.65
CA SER A 140 -29.69 -20.04 -17.41
C SER A 140 -28.45 -20.92 -17.43
N SER A 141 -27.27 -20.33 -17.62
CA SER A 141 -25.98 -21.04 -17.71
C SER A 141 -24.84 -20.11 -17.31
N ALA A 142 -23.71 -20.67 -16.87
CA ALA A 142 -22.52 -19.93 -16.51
C ALA A 142 -21.25 -20.69 -16.90
N CYS A 143 -20.13 -19.97 -16.95
CA CYS A 143 -18.81 -20.49 -17.28
C CYS A 143 -17.75 -19.67 -16.53
N THR A 144 -16.68 -20.29 -16.06
CA THR A 144 -15.50 -19.57 -15.58
C THR A 144 -14.46 -19.39 -16.68
N PHE A 145 -13.64 -18.36 -16.53
CA PHE A 145 -12.47 -18.16 -17.35
C PHE A 145 -11.33 -17.61 -16.49
N LYS A 146 -10.09 -17.83 -16.92
CA LYS A 146 -8.90 -17.37 -16.21
C LYS A 146 -8.46 -16.02 -16.77
N THR A 147 -8.22 -15.03 -15.92
CA THR A 147 -7.63 -13.74 -16.27
C THR A 147 -6.28 -13.56 -15.57
N ASN A 148 -5.49 -12.58 -15.99
CA ASN A 148 -4.24 -12.23 -15.30
C ASN A 148 -4.45 -11.78 -13.84
N GLN A 149 -5.68 -11.37 -13.48
CA GLN A 149 -6.03 -10.88 -12.16
C GLN A 149 -6.71 -11.94 -11.28
N GLY A 150 -7.05 -13.11 -11.82
CA GLY A 150 -7.70 -14.20 -11.08
C GLY A 150 -8.73 -14.97 -11.90
N THR A 151 -9.73 -15.53 -11.24
CA THR A 151 -10.84 -16.23 -11.90
C THR A 151 -11.96 -15.24 -12.20
N GLY A 152 -12.46 -15.24 -13.44
CA GLY A 152 -13.65 -14.51 -13.85
C GLY A 152 -14.84 -15.45 -14.07
N VAL A 153 -16.05 -14.88 -14.06
CA VAL A 153 -17.32 -15.60 -14.26
C VAL A 153 -18.15 -14.87 -15.30
N VAL A 154 -18.70 -15.63 -16.25
CA VAL A 154 -19.73 -15.15 -17.18
C VAL A 154 -20.99 -15.97 -16.94
N ALA A 155 -22.13 -15.30 -16.90
CA ALA A 155 -23.43 -15.92 -16.76
C ALA A 155 -24.42 -15.39 -17.80
N LEU A 156 -25.20 -16.27 -18.41
CA LEU A 156 -26.26 -15.92 -19.35
C LEU A 156 -27.58 -15.75 -18.59
N ARG A 157 -28.30 -14.66 -18.83
CA ARG A 157 -29.64 -14.43 -18.26
C ARG A 157 -30.70 -15.27 -18.98
N LYS A 158 -31.67 -15.80 -18.24
CA LYS A 158 -32.78 -16.63 -18.74
C LYS A 158 -33.67 -15.89 -19.74
N ASN A 159 -33.83 -14.58 -19.56
CA ASN A 159 -34.58 -13.71 -20.47
C ASN A 159 -33.84 -13.43 -21.79
N GLN A 160 -32.64 -13.96 -22.01
CA GLN A 160 -31.81 -13.69 -23.20
C GLN A 160 -31.50 -12.19 -23.42
N GLU A 161 -31.62 -11.38 -22.37
CA GLU A 161 -31.32 -9.92 -22.40
C GLU A 161 -29.82 -9.61 -22.47
N GLY A 162 -28.96 -10.60 -22.22
CA GLY A 162 -27.51 -10.41 -22.22
C GLY A 162 -26.74 -11.37 -21.32
N PHE A 163 -25.41 -11.27 -21.40
CA PHE A 163 -24.47 -11.89 -20.49
C PHE A 163 -24.10 -10.93 -19.36
N VAL A 164 -23.89 -11.48 -18.17
CA VAL A 164 -23.30 -10.80 -17.02
C VAL A 164 -21.87 -11.30 -16.86
N LEU A 165 -20.92 -10.37 -16.82
CA LEU A 165 -19.50 -10.61 -16.75
C LEU A 165 -18.94 -10.06 -15.44
N VAL A 166 -18.17 -10.89 -14.74
CA VAL A 166 -17.35 -10.50 -13.58
C VAL A 166 -15.90 -10.89 -13.88
N LYS A 167 -15.01 -9.90 -13.99
CA LYS A 167 -13.59 -10.13 -14.34
C LYS A 167 -12.81 -10.85 -13.24
N ASN A 168 -13.13 -10.58 -11.98
CA ASN A 168 -12.51 -11.20 -10.81
C ASN A 168 -13.56 -11.49 -9.73
N VAL A 169 -13.71 -12.75 -9.34
CA VAL A 169 -14.69 -13.20 -8.35
C VAL A 169 -14.45 -12.58 -6.95
N TYR A 170 -13.21 -12.27 -6.58
CA TYR A 170 -12.87 -11.69 -5.26
C TYR A 170 -13.06 -10.17 -5.20
N SER A 171 -13.02 -9.49 -6.34
CA SER A 171 -13.23 -8.03 -6.48
C SER A 171 -14.24 -7.79 -7.62
N PRO A 172 -15.54 -8.01 -7.37
CA PRO A 172 -16.54 -8.05 -8.41
C PRO A 172 -16.78 -6.67 -9.02
N ILE A 173 -16.42 -6.53 -10.29
CA ILE A 173 -16.91 -5.44 -11.16
C ILE A 173 -17.84 -6.09 -12.17
N ILE A 174 -19.12 -5.79 -12.04
CA ILE A 174 -20.19 -6.39 -12.85
C ILE A 174 -20.35 -5.57 -14.13
N GLN A 175 -20.20 -6.23 -15.27
CA GLN A 175 -20.44 -5.66 -16.59
C GLN A 175 -21.54 -6.47 -17.28
N THR A 176 -22.50 -5.79 -17.92
CA THR A 176 -23.54 -6.46 -18.72
C THR A 176 -23.21 -6.30 -20.20
N ILE A 177 -23.28 -7.40 -20.95
CA ILE A 177 -23.08 -7.46 -22.40
C ILE A 177 -24.44 -7.80 -23.02
N ALA A 178 -25.03 -6.86 -23.75
CA ALA A 178 -26.32 -7.08 -24.41
C ALA A 178 -26.19 -8.07 -25.57
N LEU A 179 -27.19 -8.95 -25.69
CA LEU A 179 -27.35 -9.85 -26.85
C LEU A 179 -28.04 -9.08 -27.98
N ASN A 180 -27.57 -9.23 -29.22
CA ASN A 180 -28.28 -8.76 -30.41
C ASN A 180 -28.94 -9.95 -31.09
N VAL A 181 -29.89 -10.54 -30.40
CA VAL A 181 -30.69 -11.60 -30.99
C VAL A 181 -32.01 -10.96 -31.40
N ASP A 182 -32.40 -11.10 -32.67
CA ASP A 182 -33.78 -10.84 -33.06
C ASP A 182 -34.66 -11.63 -32.11
N THR A 183 -35.64 -10.97 -31.49
CA THR A 183 -36.47 -11.41 -30.33
C THR A 183 -37.09 -12.83 -30.37
N ARG A 184 -36.81 -13.66 -31.39
CA ARG A 184 -37.32 -15.02 -31.58
C ARG A 184 -36.29 -16.15 -31.47
N SER A 185 -34.97 -15.93 -31.60
CA SER A 185 -33.99 -17.03 -31.48
C SER A 185 -33.36 -17.13 -30.08
N VAL A 186 -33.09 -18.36 -29.64
CA VAL A 186 -32.54 -18.66 -28.31
C VAL A 186 -31.08 -19.03 -28.48
N VAL A 187 -30.19 -18.53 -27.62
CA VAL A 187 -28.78 -18.94 -27.59
C VAL A 187 -28.71 -20.44 -27.27
N SER A 188 -28.22 -21.24 -28.21
CA SER A 188 -28.11 -22.69 -28.08
C SER A 188 -26.84 -23.12 -27.35
N ALA A 189 -25.72 -22.46 -27.65
CA ALA A 189 -24.41 -22.72 -27.05
C ALA A 189 -23.57 -21.45 -26.98
N TRP A 190 -22.63 -21.37 -26.04
CA TRP A 190 -21.69 -20.24 -25.95
C TRP A 190 -20.40 -20.63 -25.24
N CYS A 191 -19.32 -19.87 -25.47
CA CYS A 191 -18.03 -20.02 -24.80
C CYS A 191 -17.25 -18.70 -24.75
N VAL A 192 -16.21 -18.65 -23.92
CA VAL A 192 -15.27 -17.52 -23.83
C VAL A 192 -14.09 -17.77 -24.78
N LEU A 193 -13.82 -16.85 -25.69
CA LEU A 193 -12.77 -16.95 -26.72
C LEU A 193 -11.48 -16.20 -26.40
N ASP A 194 -11.49 -15.31 -25.42
CA ASP A 194 -10.30 -14.57 -25.03
C ASP A 194 -10.37 -14.13 -23.58
N HIS A 195 -9.22 -14.06 -22.92
CA HIS A 195 -9.06 -13.56 -21.57
C HIS A 195 -8.58 -12.09 -21.52
N ALA A 196 -7.96 -11.57 -22.61
CA ALA A 196 -7.43 -10.20 -22.65
C ALA A 196 -8.53 -9.14 -22.87
N ASP A 197 -9.25 -9.24 -24.00
CA ASP A 197 -10.36 -8.33 -24.34
C ASP A 197 -11.75 -8.90 -24.00
N ILE A 198 -11.79 -10.09 -23.39
CA ILE A 198 -12.99 -10.84 -23.01
C ILE A 198 -13.98 -10.88 -24.18
N THR A 199 -13.66 -11.71 -25.17
CA THR A 199 -14.53 -11.98 -26.31
C THR A 199 -15.35 -13.23 -26.02
N LEU A 200 -16.67 -13.15 -26.18
CA LEU A 200 -17.59 -14.27 -26.07
C LEU A 200 -18.03 -14.69 -27.47
N ALA A 201 -18.14 -15.99 -27.71
CA ALA A 201 -18.88 -16.53 -28.85
C ALA A 201 -20.17 -17.15 -28.36
N TYR A 202 -21.27 -16.86 -29.04
CA TYR A 202 -22.53 -17.53 -28.83
C TYR A 202 -23.11 -17.97 -30.17
N ALA A 203 -23.75 -19.13 -30.16
CA ALA A 203 -24.44 -19.71 -31.30
C ALA A 203 -25.95 -19.57 -31.11
N TYR A 204 -26.64 -19.24 -32.21
CA TYR A 204 -28.08 -19.42 -32.33
C TYR A 204 -28.31 -20.25 -33.60
N ASP A 205 -28.96 -21.40 -33.43
CA ASP A 205 -29.09 -22.41 -34.48
C ASP A 205 -27.75 -22.76 -35.14
N ASN A 206 -27.52 -22.34 -36.39
CA ASN A 206 -26.31 -22.56 -37.18
C ASN A 206 -25.43 -21.31 -37.37
N TYR A 207 -25.77 -20.19 -36.73
CA TYR A 207 -25.00 -18.94 -36.77
C TYR A 207 -24.13 -18.80 -35.52
N ILE A 208 -22.96 -18.18 -35.68
CA ILE A 208 -22.10 -17.81 -34.56
C ILE A 208 -21.85 -16.30 -34.58
N VAL A 209 -22.03 -15.69 -33.42
CA VAL A 209 -21.74 -14.27 -33.19
C VAL A 209 -20.62 -14.18 -32.17
N THR A 210 -19.71 -13.25 -32.42
CA THR A 210 -18.68 -12.87 -31.44
C THR A 210 -19.00 -11.49 -30.89
N CYS A 211 -19.03 -11.36 -29.56
CA CYS A 211 -19.18 -10.10 -28.87
C CYS A 211 -17.99 -9.84 -27.95
N SER A 212 -17.43 -8.63 -28.01
CA SER A 212 -16.34 -8.19 -27.14
C SER A 212 -16.90 -7.32 -26.02
N ALA A 213 -16.25 -7.33 -24.85
CA ALA A 213 -16.58 -6.45 -23.74
C ALA A 213 -16.16 -4.97 -23.98
N SER A 214 -15.23 -4.70 -24.91
CA SER A 214 -14.67 -3.36 -25.17
C SER A 214 -15.03 -2.77 -26.54
N ALA A 215 -15.29 -3.61 -27.55
CA ALA A 215 -15.55 -3.18 -28.92
C ALA A 215 -16.98 -3.43 -29.40
N SER A 216 -17.44 -2.58 -30.32
CA SER A 216 -18.72 -2.73 -31.01
C SER A 216 -18.76 -4.02 -31.85
N ARG A 217 -19.74 -4.86 -31.53
CA ARG A 217 -20.49 -5.82 -32.38
C ARG A 217 -19.78 -6.27 -33.67
N ARG A 218 -19.45 -7.57 -33.77
CA ARG A 218 -19.24 -8.21 -35.09
C ARG A 218 -20.58 -8.76 -35.58
N GLU A 219 -20.86 -8.61 -36.87
CA GLU A 219 -22.07 -9.14 -37.51
C GLU A 219 -22.13 -10.67 -37.41
N PRO A 220 -23.34 -11.26 -37.32
CA PRO A 220 -23.50 -12.71 -37.33
C PRO A 220 -22.92 -13.32 -38.61
N GLN A 221 -22.04 -14.31 -38.45
CA GLN A 221 -21.50 -15.06 -39.57
C GLN A 221 -22.14 -16.44 -39.60
N ALA A 222 -22.82 -16.76 -40.71
CA ALA A 222 -23.27 -18.12 -41.00
C ALA A 222 -22.05 -18.96 -41.34
N ILE A 223 -21.93 -20.16 -40.77
CA ILE A 223 -20.90 -21.09 -41.21
C ILE A 223 -21.38 -21.76 -42.52
N PRO A 224 -20.64 -21.63 -43.64
CA PRO A 224 -21.08 -22.18 -44.92
C PRO A 224 -21.24 -23.71 -44.86
N GLY A 225 -22.38 -24.24 -45.30
CA GLY A 225 -22.61 -25.69 -45.44
C GLY A 225 -23.11 -26.43 -44.20
N ILE A 226 -23.62 -25.71 -43.19
CA ILE A 226 -24.18 -26.31 -41.96
C ILE A 226 -25.66 -25.91 -41.81
N THR A 227 -26.52 -26.91 -41.71
CA THR A 227 -27.97 -26.77 -41.47
C THR A 227 -28.38 -27.10 -40.03
N ASP A 228 -27.54 -27.83 -39.31
CA ASP A 228 -27.86 -28.35 -37.98
C ASP A 228 -27.49 -27.35 -36.88
N THR A 229 -28.22 -27.40 -35.76
CA THR A 229 -28.01 -26.52 -34.61
C THR A 229 -26.75 -26.91 -33.83
N ILE A 230 -26.08 -25.91 -33.24
CA ILE A 230 -24.89 -26.09 -32.42
C ILE A 230 -25.31 -26.26 -30.94
N VAL A 231 -25.00 -27.42 -30.35
CA VAL A 231 -25.33 -27.78 -28.96
C VAL A 231 -24.27 -27.31 -27.97
N LYS A 232 -22.99 -27.35 -28.34
CA LYS A 232 -21.90 -27.01 -27.42
C LYS A 232 -20.75 -26.30 -28.13
N LEU A 233 -20.20 -25.28 -27.47
CA LEU A 233 -19.01 -24.56 -27.89
C LEU A 233 -17.94 -24.67 -26.79
N VAL A 234 -16.69 -24.97 -27.16
CA VAL A 234 -15.57 -25.09 -26.21
C VAL A 234 -14.30 -24.46 -26.81
N SER A 235 -13.67 -23.57 -26.08
CA SER A 235 -12.38 -22.97 -26.45
C SER A 235 -11.19 -23.86 -26.06
N SER A 236 -10.13 -23.85 -26.85
CA SER A 236 -8.85 -24.48 -26.49
C SER A 236 -8.20 -23.79 -25.29
N SER A 237 -7.28 -24.49 -24.61
CA SER A 237 -6.58 -23.93 -23.43
C SER A 237 -5.73 -22.69 -23.73
N ASP A 238 -5.30 -22.52 -24.98
CA ASP A 238 -4.58 -21.34 -25.49
C ASP A 238 -5.46 -20.33 -26.22
N TYR A 239 -6.80 -20.55 -26.24
CA TYR A 239 -7.80 -19.70 -26.89
C TYR A 239 -7.62 -19.50 -28.41
N LYS A 240 -6.84 -20.35 -29.09
CA LYS A 240 -6.64 -20.26 -30.55
C LYS A 240 -7.71 -20.98 -31.35
N TYR A 241 -8.21 -22.09 -30.82
CA TYR A 241 -9.16 -22.96 -31.50
C TYR A 241 -10.50 -23.02 -30.76
N VAL A 242 -11.56 -23.27 -31.51
CA VAL A 242 -12.94 -23.41 -31.02
C VAL A 242 -13.51 -24.72 -31.53
N GLY A 243 -13.89 -25.60 -30.60
CA GLY A 243 -14.60 -26.84 -30.87
C GLY A 243 -16.11 -26.60 -30.82
N MET A 244 -16.84 -27.13 -31.78
CA MET A 244 -18.29 -26.99 -31.89
C MET A 244 -18.94 -28.36 -32.06
N LEU A 245 -19.90 -28.68 -31.20
CA LEU A 245 -20.70 -29.92 -31.30
C LEU A 245 -22.06 -29.60 -31.90
N LYS A 246 -22.45 -30.33 -32.94
CA LYS A 246 -23.78 -30.24 -33.55
C LYS A 246 -24.77 -31.25 -32.96
N ASP A 247 -26.06 -31.00 -33.13
CA ASP A 247 -27.16 -31.91 -32.74
C ASP A 247 -27.07 -33.29 -33.40
N ASN A 248 -26.48 -33.36 -34.59
CA ASN A 248 -26.28 -34.60 -35.33
C ASN A 248 -25.11 -35.45 -34.76
N GLY A 249 -24.29 -34.89 -33.86
CA GLY A 249 -23.11 -35.52 -33.27
C GLY A 249 -21.77 -35.18 -33.95
N ASP A 250 -21.76 -34.37 -35.00
CA ASP A 250 -20.54 -33.89 -35.67
C ASP A 250 -19.78 -32.88 -34.79
N VAL A 251 -18.45 -32.91 -34.89
CA VAL A 251 -17.55 -31.98 -34.18
C VAL A 251 -16.78 -31.12 -35.18
N LEU A 252 -16.89 -29.81 -35.07
CA LEU A 252 -16.17 -28.86 -35.93
C LEU A 252 -15.08 -28.15 -35.15
N VAL A 253 -13.98 -27.84 -35.83
CA VAL A 253 -12.86 -27.11 -35.25
C VAL A 253 -12.58 -25.86 -36.07
N GLY A 254 -12.79 -24.69 -35.47
CA GLY A 254 -12.51 -23.39 -36.08
C GLY A 254 -11.32 -22.70 -35.44
N LEU A 255 -10.64 -21.84 -36.20
CA LEU A 255 -9.73 -20.83 -35.66
C LEU A 255 -10.55 -19.63 -35.15
N LYS A 256 -10.14 -19.06 -34.00
CA LYS A 256 -10.80 -17.90 -33.37
C LYS A 256 -11.04 -16.72 -34.33
N ASP A 257 -10.05 -16.40 -35.17
CA ASP A 257 -10.12 -15.21 -36.03
C ASP A 257 -11.01 -15.41 -37.27
N ASN A 258 -11.23 -16.67 -37.67
CA ASN A 258 -11.90 -17.05 -38.91
C ASN A 258 -13.14 -17.94 -38.69
N ILE A 259 -13.80 -17.82 -37.54
CA ILE A 259 -14.95 -18.67 -37.14
C ILE A 259 -16.03 -18.77 -38.23
N GLY A 260 -16.28 -17.70 -39.00
CA GLY A 260 -17.29 -17.69 -40.06
C GLY A 260 -16.79 -17.70 -41.50
N GLN A 261 -15.48 -17.91 -41.74
CA GLN A 261 -14.96 -18.07 -43.10
C GLN A 261 -14.82 -19.57 -43.45
N ALA A 262 -14.95 -19.90 -44.75
CA ALA A 262 -14.93 -21.27 -45.30
C ALA A 262 -13.63 -22.09 -45.06
N GLN A 263 -12.69 -21.57 -44.27
CA GLN A 263 -11.53 -22.29 -43.74
C GLN A 263 -11.77 -22.85 -42.32
N ALA A 264 -13.02 -22.91 -41.86
CA ALA A 264 -13.39 -23.69 -40.69
C ALA A 264 -13.13 -25.19 -40.97
N PHE A 265 -12.20 -25.77 -40.23
CA PHE A 265 -11.80 -27.15 -40.42
C PHE A 265 -12.93 -28.07 -39.94
N THR A 266 -13.55 -28.73 -40.91
CA THR A 266 -14.71 -29.59 -40.66
C THR A 266 -14.21 -31.02 -40.45
N VAL A 267 -14.16 -31.49 -39.20
CA VAL A 267 -14.02 -32.92 -38.93
C VAL A 267 -15.43 -33.52 -38.93
N LYS A 268 -15.89 -33.99 -40.08
CA LYS A 268 -17.19 -34.69 -40.13
C LYS A 268 -17.05 -36.05 -39.45
N TYR A 269 -17.90 -36.32 -38.47
CA TYR A 269 -18.03 -37.65 -37.90
C TYR A 269 -19.03 -38.42 -38.77
N VAL A 270 -18.54 -39.19 -39.74
CA VAL A 270 -19.41 -40.09 -40.51
C VAL A 270 -19.54 -41.40 -39.73
N ASN A 271 -20.59 -41.52 -38.92
CA ASN A 271 -21.15 -42.85 -38.68
C ASN A 271 -22.68 -42.77 -38.69
N SER A 272 -23.28 -43.31 -39.76
CA SER A 272 -24.66 -43.17 -40.18
C SER A 272 -25.69 -43.95 -39.34
N ASN A 273 -25.39 -44.25 -38.08
CA ASN A 273 -26.30 -44.96 -37.18
C ASN A 273 -26.66 -44.07 -35.99
N ASP A 274 -27.89 -43.55 -35.99
CA ASP A 274 -28.52 -42.64 -35.02
C ASP A 274 -28.41 -43.01 -33.52
N LYS A 275 -27.88 -44.19 -33.19
CA LYS A 275 -27.84 -44.75 -31.83
C LYS A 275 -26.57 -44.43 -31.03
N ASN A 276 -25.54 -43.83 -31.65
CA ASN A 276 -24.23 -43.61 -31.02
C ASN A 276 -23.71 -42.16 -31.25
N LYS A 277 -24.43 -41.16 -30.72
CA LYS A 277 -24.06 -39.74 -30.87
C LYS A 277 -23.01 -39.31 -29.83
N ILE A 278 -22.18 -38.35 -30.20
CA ILE A 278 -21.27 -37.65 -29.27
C ILE A 278 -22.12 -36.77 -28.37
N THR A 279 -22.00 -36.96 -27.05
CA THR A 279 -22.79 -36.22 -26.05
C THR A 279 -22.06 -35.02 -25.50
N ASP A 280 -20.73 -35.08 -25.44
CA ASP A 280 -19.91 -34.01 -24.89
C ASP A 280 -18.53 -33.96 -25.57
N ILE A 281 -17.90 -32.78 -25.59
CA ILE A 281 -16.55 -32.54 -26.12
C ILE A 281 -15.71 -31.72 -25.14
N ALA A 282 -14.42 -32.00 -25.09
CA ALA A 282 -13.44 -31.23 -24.31
C ALA A 282 -12.05 -31.28 -24.96
N TRP A 283 -11.25 -30.23 -24.76
CA TRP A 283 -9.89 -30.18 -25.29
C TRP A 283 -8.88 -30.92 -24.41
N CYS A 284 -8.00 -31.67 -25.04
CA CYS A 284 -6.76 -32.19 -24.45
C CYS A 284 -5.62 -31.25 -24.86
N ALA A 285 -5.08 -30.49 -23.91
CA ALA A 285 -4.16 -29.38 -24.17
C ALA A 285 -4.76 -28.35 -25.14
N SER A 286 -4.08 -28.02 -26.24
CA SER A 286 -4.50 -27.02 -27.22
C SER A 286 -4.74 -27.57 -28.62
N ASP A 287 -4.41 -28.84 -28.87
CA ASP A 287 -4.36 -29.39 -30.23
C ASP A 287 -5.36 -30.52 -30.48
N THR A 288 -5.87 -31.20 -29.46
CA THR A 288 -6.70 -32.39 -29.61
C THR A 288 -8.06 -32.20 -28.96
N ILE A 289 -9.15 -32.58 -29.63
CA ILE A 289 -10.49 -32.66 -29.03
C ILE A 289 -10.81 -34.11 -28.67
N ILE A 290 -11.40 -34.30 -27.49
CA ILE A 290 -11.92 -35.58 -27.04
C ILE A 290 -13.43 -35.49 -26.95
N GLY A 291 -14.12 -36.38 -27.67
CA GLY A 291 -15.57 -36.53 -27.63
C GLY A 291 -15.99 -37.73 -26.79
N ILE A 292 -17.01 -37.55 -25.93
CA ILE A 292 -17.65 -38.64 -25.20
C ILE A 292 -18.77 -39.21 -26.04
N ARG A 293 -18.73 -40.53 -26.28
CA ARG A 293 -19.80 -41.29 -26.92
C ARG A 293 -20.46 -42.20 -25.90
N SER A 294 -21.77 -42.06 -25.71
CA SER A 294 -22.56 -42.97 -24.88
C SER A 294 -23.21 -44.02 -25.77
N SER A 295 -22.86 -45.30 -25.57
CA SER A 295 -23.52 -46.41 -26.26
C SER A 295 -24.71 -46.94 -25.46
N SER A 296 -25.71 -47.49 -26.17
CA SER A 296 -26.88 -48.17 -25.55
C SER A 296 -26.55 -49.34 -24.60
N LYS A 297 -25.27 -49.76 -24.49
CA LYS A 297 -24.79 -50.87 -23.65
C LYS A 297 -24.03 -50.45 -22.38
N ALA A 298 -24.27 -49.24 -21.86
CA ALA A 298 -23.68 -48.75 -20.61
C ALA A 298 -22.15 -48.56 -20.63
N TRP A 299 -21.56 -48.38 -21.82
CA TRP A 299 -20.14 -48.03 -21.98
C TRP A 299 -19.99 -46.63 -22.58
N TYR A 300 -18.99 -45.90 -22.08
CA TYR A 300 -18.59 -44.58 -22.55
C TYR A 300 -17.27 -44.69 -23.31
N ASP A 301 -17.29 -44.32 -24.59
CA ASP A 301 -16.10 -44.33 -25.44
C ASP A 301 -15.57 -42.91 -25.63
N LEU A 302 -14.26 -42.72 -25.47
CA LEU A 302 -13.60 -41.47 -25.81
C LEU A 302 -13.05 -41.54 -27.23
N LEU A 303 -13.51 -40.63 -28.09
CA LEU A 303 -13.01 -40.43 -29.45
C LEU A 303 -11.98 -39.30 -29.44
N ILE A 304 -10.86 -39.51 -30.10
CA ILE A 304 -9.76 -38.55 -30.21
C ILE A 304 -9.81 -37.93 -31.61
N ILE A 305 -9.80 -36.60 -31.67
CA ILE A 305 -9.82 -35.83 -32.90
C ILE A 305 -8.60 -34.90 -32.86
N ASP A 306 -7.59 -35.17 -33.69
CA ASP A 306 -6.39 -34.32 -33.79
C ASP A 306 -6.65 -33.07 -34.64
N GLY A 307 -6.22 -31.92 -34.13
CA GLY A 307 -6.32 -30.63 -34.78
C GLY A 307 -5.12 -30.26 -35.66
N LYS A 308 -3.98 -30.96 -35.60
CA LYS A 308 -2.80 -30.61 -36.41
C LYS A 308 -2.82 -31.14 -37.83
N ASN A 309 -3.51 -32.25 -38.08
CA ASN A 309 -3.69 -32.81 -39.43
C ASN A 309 -4.85 -32.16 -40.22
N LEU A 310 -5.35 -31.02 -39.76
CA LEU A 310 -6.41 -30.26 -40.42
C LEU A 310 -5.85 -29.46 -41.61
N GLN A 311 -5.45 -30.14 -42.69
CA GLN A 311 -5.51 -29.53 -44.02
C GLN A 311 -6.99 -29.47 -44.45
N PRO A 312 -7.41 -28.51 -45.31
CA PRO A 312 -8.72 -28.57 -45.95
C PRO A 312 -8.81 -29.87 -46.78
N MET A 313 -9.39 -30.91 -46.18
CA MET A 313 -9.38 -32.25 -46.73
C MET A 313 -10.31 -32.35 -47.95
N THR A 314 -9.77 -32.84 -49.07
CA THR A 314 -10.56 -33.25 -50.24
C THR A 314 -11.33 -34.54 -49.93
N GLU A 315 -12.49 -34.73 -50.57
CA GLU A 315 -13.51 -35.73 -50.22
C GLU A 315 -13.05 -37.20 -50.10
N LYS A 316 -11.86 -37.55 -50.61
CA LYS A 316 -11.31 -38.92 -50.62
C LYS A 316 -10.65 -39.36 -49.30
N SER A 317 -10.53 -38.47 -48.32
CA SER A 317 -9.90 -38.76 -47.01
C SER A 317 -10.91 -38.93 -45.87
N ARG A 318 -12.21 -38.99 -46.21
CA ARG A 318 -13.34 -39.14 -45.28
C ARG A 318 -13.42 -40.51 -44.58
N GLU A 319 -12.61 -41.50 -44.96
CA GLU A 319 -12.78 -42.90 -44.56
C GLU A 319 -11.67 -43.49 -43.68
N ALA A 320 -10.63 -42.73 -43.32
CA ALA A 320 -9.45 -43.27 -42.64
C ALA A 320 -8.96 -42.40 -41.46
N ILE A 321 -9.84 -42.13 -40.49
CA ILE A 321 -9.42 -41.73 -39.13
C ILE A 321 -9.47 -43.00 -38.28
N SER A 322 -8.33 -43.48 -37.78
CA SER A 322 -8.28 -44.68 -36.95
C SER A 322 -8.99 -44.42 -35.62
N HIS A 323 -10.15 -45.06 -35.45
CA HIS A 323 -11.02 -44.89 -34.29
C HIS A 323 -10.65 -45.85 -33.16
N ASP A 324 -9.53 -45.61 -32.49
CA ASP A 324 -9.26 -46.33 -31.24
C ASP A 324 -10.03 -45.65 -30.09
N THR A 325 -10.81 -46.43 -29.36
CA THR A 325 -11.69 -45.95 -28.29
C THR A 325 -11.16 -46.33 -26.91
N LEU A 326 -11.12 -45.38 -25.98
CA LEU A 326 -10.97 -45.69 -24.56
C LEU A 326 -12.37 -45.99 -23.99
N CYS A 327 -12.61 -47.25 -23.63
CA CYS A 327 -13.90 -47.67 -23.06
C CYS A 327 -13.90 -47.54 -21.53
N TYR A 328 -14.96 -46.93 -20.99
CA TYR A 328 -15.25 -46.88 -19.55
C TYR A 328 -16.60 -47.52 -19.26
N THR A 329 -16.70 -48.23 -18.15
CA THR A 329 -17.93 -48.93 -17.70
C THR A 329 -18.86 -48.07 -16.86
N SER A 330 -18.48 -46.83 -16.59
CA SER A 330 -19.26 -45.86 -15.80
C SER A 330 -19.20 -44.47 -16.45
N PRO A 331 -20.13 -43.55 -16.13
CA PRO A 331 -20.12 -42.19 -16.62
C PRO A 331 -18.77 -41.50 -16.43
N VAL A 332 -18.39 -40.71 -17.42
CA VAL A 332 -17.09 -40.04 -17.49
C VAL A 332 -17.28 -38.53 -17.53
N TRP A 333 -16.47 -37.81 -16.77
CA TRP A 333 -16.37 -36.35 -16.82
C TRP A 333 -14.98 -35.92 -17.27
N LEU A 334 -14.93 -34.87 -18.11
CA LEU A 334 -13.71 -34.36 -18.70
C LEU A 334 -13.39 -32.96 -18.18
N SER A 335 -12.13 -32.71 -17.85
CA SER A 335 -11.61 -31.37 -17.52
C SER A 335 -10.34 -31.10 -18.30
N THR A 336 -10.36 -30.02 -19.07
CA THR A 336 -9.23 -29.58 -19.90
C THR A 336 -8.09 -29.02 -19.02
N GLU A 337 -6.87 -29.50 -19.23
CA GLU A 337 -5.65 -28.95 -18.63
C GLU A 337 -4.70 -28.45 -19.73
N ILE A 338 -3.62 -27.76 -19.37
CA ILE A 338 -2.68 -27.17 -20.33
C ILE A 338 -1.91 -28.19 -21.16
N ASP A 339 -1.70 -29.39 -20.62
CA ASP A 339 -0.83 -30.43 -21.15
C ASP A 339 -1.56 -31.75 -21.40
N GLY A 340 -2.86 -31.80 -21.10
CA GLY A 340 -3.68 -32.99 -21.27
C GLY A 340 -5.12 -32.76 -20.86
N ILE A 341 -5.79 -33.85 -20.49
CA ILE A 341 -7.15 -33.87 -19.97
C ILE A 341 -7.21 -34.76 -18.73
N ARG A 342 -7.98 -34.33 -17.72
CA ARG A 342 -8.35 -35.19 -16.59
C ARG A 342 -9.68 -35.85 -16.86
N ILE A 343 -9.71 -37.15 -16.64
CA ILE A 343 -10.84 -38.03 -16.90
C ILE A 343 -11.24 -38.64 -15.56
N VAL A 344 -12.42 -38.26 -15.08
CA VAL A 344 -13.01 -38.81 -13.87
C VAL A 344 -14.04 -39.85 -14.28
N SER A 345 -13.82 -41.08 -13.82
CA SER A 345 -14.76 -42.18 -13.93
C SER A 345 -15.25 -42.58 -12.53
N GLY A 346 -16.30 -43.38 -12.41
CA GLY A 346 -16.78 -43.87 -11.12
C GLY A 346 -15.76 -44.73 -10.35
N ARG A 347 -14.68 -45.17 -11.00
CA ARG A 347 -13.66 -46.07 -10.43
C ARG A 347 -12.21 -45.59 -10.56
N THR A 348 -11.91 -44.68 -11.47
CA THR A 348 -10.53 -44.24 -11.76
C THR A 348 -10.44 -42.73 -12.01
N LEU A 349 -9.33 -42.15 -11.58
CA LEU A 349 -8.91 -40.80 -11.98
C LEU A 349 -7.73 -40.92 -12.94
N ASP A 350 -8.02 -40.72 -14.22
CA ASP A 350 -7.07 -40.90 -15.30
C ASP A 350 -6.61 -39.55 -15.85
N PHE A 351 -5.32 -39.43 -16.14
CA PHE A 351 -4.75 -38.31 -16.87
C PHE A 351 -4.32 -38.77 -18.26
N PHE A 352 -4.87 -38.12 -19.29
CA PHE A 352 -4.60 -38.44 -20.68
C PHE A 352 -3.90 -37.25 -21.33
N GLN A 353 -2.72 -37.49 -21.87
CA GLN A 353 -1.89 -36.46 -22.49
C GLN A 353 -1.32 -36.93 -23.82
N ARG A 354 -1.09 -36.00 -24.73
CA ARG A 354 -0.24 -36.24 -25.90
C ARG A 354 1.17 -36.53 -25.42
N LEU A 355 1.81 -37.57 -25.95
CA LEU A 355 3.15 -37.95 -25.54
C LEU A 355 4.14 -36.83 -25.93
N PRO A 356 4.91 -36.29 -24.98
CA PRO A 356 5.94 -35.29 -25.28
C PRO A 356 7.01 -35.86 -26.23
N GLN A 357 7.52 -35.01 -27.12
CA GLN A 357 8.46 -35.42 -28.16
C GLN A 357 9.76 -35.96 -27.57
N GLU A 358 10.18 -35.45 -26.41
CA GLU A 358 11.39 -35.86 -25.70
C GLU A 358 11.28 -37.32 -25.23
N ILE A 359 10.13 -37.71 -24.70
CA ILE A 359 9.86 -39.10 -24.27
C ILE A 359 9.78 -40.01 -25.50
N PHE A 360 9.06 -39.57 -26.54
CA PHE A 360 8.96 -40.31 -27.79
C PHE A 360 10.34 -40.55 -28.39
N ASN A 361 11.18 -39.51 -28.48
CA ASN A 361 12.52 -39.60 -29.03
C ASN A 361 13.41 -40.58 -28.27
N ILE A 362 13.25 -40.77 -26.96
CA ILE A 362 14.11 -41.69 -26.18
C ILE A 362 13.62 -43.14 -26.24
N PHE A 363 12.30 -43.36 -26.10
CA PHE A 363 11.74 -44.70 -25.95
C PHE A 363 11.08 -45.27 -27.21
N ALA A 364 10.95 -44.49 -28.29
CA ALA A 364 10.48 -45.00 -29.58
C ALA A 364 11.37 -46.14 -30.07
N ILE A 365 10.71 -47.16 -30.64
CA ILE A 365 11.37 -48.34 -31.18
C ILE A 365 12.31 -47.91 -32.32
N LEU A 366 13.56 -48.36 -32.28
CA LEU A 366 14.61 -48.03 -33.26
C LEU A 366 14.92 -46.52 -33.36
N SER A 367 14.63 -45.74 -32.32
CA SER A 367 14.96 -44.32 -32.32
C SER A 367 16.47 -44.09 -32.44
N THR A 368 16.86 -43.24 -33.39
CA THR A 368 18.25 -42.81 -33.62
C THR A 368 18.56 -41.47 -32.96
N SER A 369 17.65 -40.96 -32.14
CA SER A 369 17.82 -39.66 -31.46
C SER A 369 19.05 -39.66 -30.54
N PRO A 370 19.70 -38.50 -30.33
CA PRO A 370 20.84 -38.40 -29.41
C PRO A 370 20.50 -38.88 -27.99
N GLY A 371 19.32 -38.53 -27.47
CA GLY A 371 18.84 -38.97 -26.15
C GLY A 371 18.65 -40.49 -26.06
N ALA A 372 18.08 -41.12 -27.10
CA ALA A 372 17.93 -42.58 -27.15
C ALA A 372 19.28 -43.30 -27.12
N LYS A 373 20.24 -42.84 -27.93
CA LYS A 373 21.61 -43.38 -27.97
C LYS A 373 22.34 -43.25 -26.63
N LEU A 374 22.18 -42.11 -25.93
CA LEU A 374 22.77 -41.93 -24.61
C LEU A 374 22.12 -42.83 -23.56
N PHE A 375 20.79 -42.96 -23.62
CA PHE A 375 20.05 -43.83 -22.71
C PHE A 375 20.41 -45.31 -22.93
N SER A 376 20.52 -45.77 -24.18
CA SER A 376 20.97 -47.13 -24.49
C SER A 376 22.42 -47.34 -24.08
N ALA A 377 23.31 -46.37 -24.33
CA ALA A 377 24.70 -46.42 -23.86
C ALA A 377 24.81 -46.56 -22.34
N TYR A 378 23.96 -45.85 -21.58
CA TYR A 378 23.90 -45.99 -20.13
C TYR A 378 23.41 -47.38 -19.68
N MET A 379 22.42 -47.94 -20.38
CA MET A 379 21.92 -49.28 -20.09
C MET A 379 22.98 -50.34 -20.40
N ASP A 380 23.65 -50.24 -21.55
CA ASP A 380 24.77 -51.11 -21.92
C ASP A 380 25.93 -51.00 -20.92
N TYR A 381 26.26 -49.79 -20.47
CA TYR A 381 27.26 -49.57 -19.42
C TYR A 381 26.87 -50.27 -18.11
N LYS A 382 25.60 -50.18 -17.71
CA LYS A 382 25.08 -50.85 -16.51
C LYS A 382 25.18 -52.38 -16.59
N TYR A 383 25.13 -52.95 -17.80
CA TYR A 383 25.30 -54.38 -18.06
C TYR A 383 26.74 -54.76 -18.48
N GLU A 384 27.71 -53.85 -18.30
CA GLU A 384 29.13 -54.06 -18.63
C GLU A 384 29.38 -54.44 -20.10
N ASN A 385 28.52 -53.94 -21.00
CA ASN A 385 28.62 -54.17 -22.44
C ASN A 385 29.51 -53.12 -23.12
N GLN A 386 30.45 -53.57 -23.95
CA GLN A 386 31.40 -52.72 -24.70
C GLN A 386 30.70 -51.80 -25.71
N MET A 387 29.49 -52.14 -26.14
CA MET A 387 28.68 -51.32 -27.06
C MET A 387 28.42 -49.90 -26.53
N ALA A 388 28.46 -49.69 -25.21
CA ALA A 388 28.32 -48.38 -24.59
C ALA A 388 29.37 -47.36 -25.08
N GLU A 389 30.63 -47.80 -25.24
CA GLU A 389 31.71 -46.92 -25.70
C GLU A 389 31.55 -46.55 -27.17
N MET A 390 31.11 -47.49 -28.00
CA MET A 390 30.84 -47.26 -29.42
C MET A 390 29.76 -46.19 -29.61
N LEU A 391 28.64 -46.31 -28.89
CA LEU A 391 27.54 -45.34 -28.95
C LEU A 391 27.94 -43.96 -28.42
N LEU A 392 28.78 -43.89 -27.38
CA LEU A 392 29.32 -42.62 -26.90
C LEU A 392 30.27 -41.96 -27.91
N ASN A 393 31.10 -42.75 -28.60
CA ASN A 393 31.99 -42.25 -29.62
C ASN A 393 31.21 -41.78 -30.86
N GLU A 394 30.13 -42.45 -31.25
CA GLU A 394 29.18 -41.94 -32.26
C GLU A 394 28.61 -40.57 -31.87
N LEU A 395 28.17 -40.40 -30.62
CA LEU A 395 27.64 -39.12 -30.12
C LEU A 395 28.69 -38.00 -30.07
N LYS A 396 29.98 -38.34 -29.94
CA LYS A 396 31.10 -37.38 -29.97
C LYS A 396 31.59 -37.07 -31.38
N SER A 397 31.49 -38.04 -32.30
CA SER A 397 32.04 -37.98 -33.67
C SER A 397 31.05 -37.47 -34.70
N SER A 398 29.74 -37.51 -34.43
CA SER A 398 28.76 -36.76 -35.22
C SER A 398 29.18 -35.30 -35.23
N GLY A 399 29.55 -34.74 -36.38
CA GLY A 399 30.29 -33.47 -36.57
C GLY A 399 29.64 -32.18 -36.06
N THR A 400 28.71 -32.26 -35.13
CA THR A 400 28.16 -31.16 -34.34
C THR A 400 28.74 -31.26 -32.93
N THR A 401 29.50 -30.27 -32.49
CA THR A 401 30.08 -30.17 -31.13
C THR A 401 29.08 -30.25 -29.97
N ASN A 402 27.78 -30.43 -30.27
CA ASN A 402 26.65 -30.32 -29.36
C ASN A 402 25.83 -31.62 -29.26
N GLY A 403 26.18 -32.71 -29.94
CA GLY A 403 25.37 -33.95 -29.97
C GLY A 403 25.18 -34.59 -28.59
N LEU A 404 26.26 -34.69 -27.81
CA LEU A 404 26.20 -35.20 -26.43
C LEU A 404 25.51 -34.22 -25.46
N GLU A 405 25.71 -32.90 -25.65
CA GLU A 405 25.02 -31.89 -24.84
C GLU A 405 23.50 -31.95 -25.05
N GLU A 406 23.08 -32.11 -26.30
CA GLU A 406 21.67 -32.26 -26.67
C GLU A 406 21.09 -33.56 -26.13
N ALA A 407 21.82 -34.67 -26.19
CA ALA A 407 21.41 -35.94 -25.60
C ALA A 407 21.17 -35.82 -24.08
N VAL A 408 22.06 -35.12 -23.36
CA VAL A 408 21.92 -34.88 -21.92
C VAL A 408 20.68 -34.02 -21.64
N LYS A 409 20.48 -32.93 -22.39
CA LYS A 409 19.28 -32.07 -22.26
C LYS A 409 17.99 -32.84 -22.54
N GLN A 410 17.96 -33.68 -23.57
CA GLN A 410 16.80 -34.52 -23.91
C GLN A 410 16.48 -35.51 -22.79
N CYS A 411 17.48 -36.18 -22.20
CA CYS A 411 17.26 -37.07 -21.06
C CYS A 411 16.72 -36.33 -19.82
N ILE A 412 17.20 -35.11 -19.55
CA ILE A 412 16.70 -34.27 -18.44
C ILE A 412 15.24 -33.85 -18.71
N ALA A 413 14.96 -33.35 -19.92
CA ALA A 413 13.61 -32.91 -20.30
C ALA A 413 12.61 -34.07 -20.33
N ALA A 414 13.00 -35.24 -20.83
CA ALA A 414 12.16 -36.44 -20.78
C ALA A 414 11.87 -36.88 -19.34
N ALA A 415 12.83 -36.74 -18.42
CA ALA A 415 12.60 -37.04 -17.01
C ALA A 415 11.54 -36.10 -16.40
N SER A 416 11.48 -34.84 -16.83
CA SER A 416 10.46 -33.87 -16.38
C SER A 416 9.04 -34.25 -16.81
N HIS A 417 8.88 -34.99 -17.90
CA HIS A 417 7.57 -35.37 -18.44
C HIS A 417 7.07 -36.75 -17.99
N GLU A 418 7.94 -37.52 -17.33
CA GLU A 418 7.60 -38.85 -16.81
C GLU A 418 7.03 -38.78 -15.40
N ASN A 419 6.03 -39.62 -15.08
CA ASN A 419 5.39 -39.66 -13.77
C ASN A 419 5.90 -40.83 -12.89
N ASP A 420 6.54 -41.86 -13.48
CA ASP A 420 7.09 -42.98 -12.71
C ASP A 420 8.46 -42.61 -12.13
N PRO A 421 8.62 -42.59 -10.78
CA PRO A 421 9.89 -42.27 -10.13
C PRO A 421 11.05 -43.19 -10.54
N SER A 422 10.76 -44.43 -10.94
CA SER A 422 11.76 -45.40 -11.38
C SER A 422 12.36 -45.01 -12.73
N ILE A 423 11.50 -44.63 -13.69
CA ILE A 423 11.90 -44.18 -15.03
C ILE A 423 12.60 -42.81 -14.95
N GLN A 424 12.07 -41.88 -14.16
CA GLN A 424 12.71 -40.59 -13.91
C GLN A 424 14.15 -40.77 -13.40
N LYS A 425 14.37 -41.65 -12.41
CA LYS A 425 15.71 -41.95 -11.88
C LYS A 425 16.64 -42.54 -12.94
N LEU A 426 16.14 -43.41 -13.83
CA LEU A 426 16.94 -43.99 -14.91
C LEU A 426 17.36 -42.93 -15.93
N LEU A 427 16.44 -42.08 -16.37
CA LEU A 427 16.71 -40.98 -17.30
C LEU A 427 17.72 -39.97 -16.71
N LEU A 428 17.56 -39.60 -15.45
CA LEU A 428 18.49 -38.71 -14.74
C LEU A 428 19.87 -39.34 -14.55
N LYS A 429 19.96 -40.65 -14.29
CA LYS A 429 21.25 -41.36 -14.23
C LYS A 429 21.93 -41.41 -15.59
N ALA A 430 21.18 -41.62 -16.67
CA ALA A 430 21.70 -41.55 -18.04
C ALA A 430 22.21 -40.14 -18.39
N ALA A 431 21.49 -39.10 -17.98
CA ALA A 431 21.93 -37.70 -18.13
C ALA A 431 23.22 -37.42 -17.33
N LEU A 432 23.30 -37.88 -16.07
CA LEU A 432 24.50 -37.74 -15.24
C LEU A 432 25.70 -38.52 -15.80
N PHE A 433 25.44 -39.67 -16.43
CA PHE A 433 26.44 -40.44 -17.15
C PHE A 433 26.95 -39.66 -18.37
N GLY A 434 26.08 -39.13 -19.22
CA GLY A 434 26.50 -38.29 -20.37
C GLY A 434 27.28 -37.06 -19.93
N ARG A 435 26.89 -36.44 -18.80
CA ARG A 435 27.57 -35.29 -18.22
C ARG A 435 29.04 -35.57 -17.86
N SER A 436 29.38 -36.74 -17.34
CA SER A 436 30.78 -37.03 -16.94
C SER A 436 31.75 -36.90 -18.13
N PHE A 437 31.28 -37.21 -19.34
CA PHE A 437 32.05 -37.12 -20.57
C PHE A 437 32.08 -35.71 -21.18
N LEU A 438 31.20 -34.79 -20.75
CA LEU A 438 31.26 -33.36 -21.13
C LEU A 438 32.31 -32.59 -20.33
N CYS A 439 32.63 -33.05 -19.11
CA CYS A 439 33.60 -32.41 -18.22
C CYS A 439 35.07 -32.65 -18.63
N VAL A 440 35.35 -33.65 -19.47
CA VAL A 440 36.71 -34.05 -19.83
C VAL A 440 37.09 -33.39 -21.15
N ASN A 441 37.72 -32.22 -21.08
CA ASN A 441 38.45 -31.67 -22.20
C ASN A 441 39.95 -31.74 -21.87
N LEU A 442 40.66 -32.65 -22.52
CA LEU A 442 42.10 -32.93 -22.32
C LEU A 442 43.02 -31.71 -22.59
N ASN A 443 42.48 -30.64 -23.16
CA ASN A 443 43.25 -29.49 -23.68
C ASN A 443 43.23 -28.23 -22.79
N ASN A 444 42.69 -28.27 -21.57
CA ASN A 444 42.78 -27.14 -20.64
C ASN A 444 43.03 -27.59 -19.18
N PRO A 445 44.28 -27.59 -18.69
CA PRO A 445 44.64 -28.04 -17.34
C PRO A 445 44.36 -27.00 -16.24
N ARG A 446 43.76 -25.84 -16.57
CA ARG A 446 43.33 -24.85 -15.57
C ARG A 446 41.82 -25.02 -15.36
N GLY A 447 41.44 -25.49 -14.18
CA GLY A 447 40.09 -25.93 -13.78
C GLY A 447 38.96 -24.90 -13.86
N SER A 448 38.70 -24.34 -15.04
CA SER A 448 37.49 -23.58 -15.34
C SER A 448 36.51 -24.49 -16.08
N ILE A 449 35.40 -24.81 -15.43
CA ILE A 449 34.28 -25.57 -16.00
C ILE A 449 33.74 -24.77 -17.19
N ARG A 450 33.52 -25.41 -18.35
CA ARG A 450 32.88 -24.75 -19.50
C ARG A 450 31.55 -24.12 -19.03
N PRO A 451 31.22 -22.87 -19.41
CA PRO A 451 29.96 -22.22 -19.03
C PRO A 451 28.73 -23.11 -19.33
N THR A 452 28.76 -23.84 -20.45
CA THR A 452 27.71 -24.78 -20.85
C THR A 452 27.50 -25.94 -19.87
N VAL A 453 28.58 -26.46 -19.27
CA VAL A 453 28.51 -27.56 -18.28
C VAL A 453 27.93 -27.04 -16.96
N GLN A 454 28.22 -25.80 -16.58
CA GLN A 454 27.59 -25.15 -15.43
C GLN A 454 26.08 -24.99 -15.64
N VAL A 455 25.65 -24.54 -16.82
CA VAL A 455 24.21 -24.44 -17.17
C VAL A 455 23.51 -25.80 -17.10
N ILE A 456 24.14 -26.88 -17.58
CA ILE A 456 23.58 -28.24 -17.50
C ILE A 456 23.52 -28.73 -16.05
N ASN A 457 24.49 -28.38 -15.20
CA ASN A 457 24.47 -28.70 -13.78
C ASN A 457 23.32 -28.00 -13.05
N ASP A 458 23.15 -26.71 -13.30
CA ASP A 458 22.08 -25.91 -12.71
C ASP A 458 20.72 -26.44 -13.18
N LEU A 459 20.58 -26.76 -14.48
CA LEU A 459 19.38 -27.40 -15.03
C LEU A 459 19.09 -28.75 -14.36
N CYS A 460 20.08 -29.65 -14.27
CA CYS A 460 19.93 -30.95 -13.62
C CYS A 460 19.48 -30.80 -12.16
N THR A 461 20.13 -29.90 -11.41
CA THR A 461 19.84 -29.73 -9.99
C THR A 461 18.45 -29.14 -9.75
N ASN A 462 18.03 -28.18 -10.57
CA ASN A 462 16.68 -27.63 -10.54
C ASN A 462 15.62 -28.71 -10.86
N VAL A 463 15.78 -29.45 -11.96
CA VAL A 463 14.83 -30.51 -12.35
C VAL A 463 14.78 -31.62 -11.30
N ILE A 464 15.91 -32.05 -10.73
CA ILE A 464 15.93 -33.04 -9.64
C ILE A 464 15.15 -32.53 -8.41
N ARG A 465 15.35 -31.25 -8.06
CA ARG A 465 14.67 -30.63 -6.91
C ARG A 465 13.16 -30.55 -7.14
N ASP A 466 12.76 -30.15 -8.34
CA ASP A 466 11.35 -29.97 -8.70
C ASP A 466 10.65 -31.32 -8.87
N LEU A 467 11.29 -32.33 -9.46
CA LEU A 467 10.77 -33.71 -9.51
C LEU A 467 10.65 -34.34 -8.13
N ARG A 468 11.60 -34.09 -7.21
CA ARG A 468 11.47 -34.53 -5.81
C ARG A 468 10.24 -33.91 -5.16
N LEU A 469 9.97 -32.64 -5.40
CA LEU A 469 8.78 -31.96 -4.90
C LEU A 469 7.51 -32.59 -5.49
N ILE A 470 7.42 -32.69 -6.82
CA ILE A 470 6.26 -33.23 -7.54
C ILE A 470 5.93 -34.67 -7.11
N ASN A 471 6.93 -35.54 -7.03
CA ASN A 471 6.72 -36.93 -6.59
C ASN A 471 6.20 -37.02 -5.15
N ASN A 472 6.62 -36.12 -4.26
CA ASN A 472 6.06 -36.07 -2.90
C ASN A 472 4.61 -35.55 -2.92
N LEU A 473 4.28 -34.59 -3.79
CA LEU A 473 2.90 -34.10 -3.97
C LEU A 473 1.95 -35.21 -4.47
N HIS A 474 2.45 -36.14 -5.29
CA HIS A 474 1.71 -37.30 -5.78
C HIS A 474 1.42 -38.35 -4.70
N HIS A 475 2.11 -38.29 -3.55
CA HIS A 475 1.87 -39.23 -2.46
C HIS A 475 0.42 -39.15 -1.98
N ILE A 476 -0.19 -40.30 -1.66
CA ILE A 476 -1.61 -40.45 -1.28
C ILE A 476 -2.04 -39.60 -0.06
N ASN A 477 -1.07 -39.14 0.74
CA ASN A 477 -1.33 -38.29 1.91
C ASN A 477 -1.56 -36.82 1.51
N ILE A 478 -1.05 -36.39 0.36
CA ILE A 478 -1.11 -35.00 -0.13
C ILE A 478 -2.11 -34.89 -1.29
N SER A 479 -2.16 -35.92 -2.15
CA SER A 479 -3.17 -36.07 -3.20
C SER A 479 -3.21 -34.88 -4.17
N MET A 480 -2.04 -34.49 -4.69
CA MET A 480 -1.89 -33.48 -5.75
C MET A 480 -1.18 -34.06 -6.97
N PRO A 481 -1.89 -34.73 -7.89
CA PRO A 481 -1.31 -35.23 -9.14
C PRO A 481 -1.03 -34.06 -10.10
N LEU A 482 0.06 -33.34 -9.84
CA LEU A 482 0.51 -32.18 -10.61
C LEU A 482 1.57 -32.61 -11.63
N THR A 483 1.45 -32.18 -12.89
CA THR A 483 2.51 -32.40 -13.89
C THR A 483 3.59 -31.33 -13.81
N PHE A 484 4.75 -31.57 -14.40
CA PHE A 484 5.83 -30.58 -14.44
C PHE A 484 5.43 -29.28 -15.13
N LYS A 485 4.70 -29.35 -16.26
CA LYS A 485 4.19 -28.15 -16.96
C LYS A 485 3.18 -27.38 -16.11
N GLN A 486 2.33 -28.08 -15.38
CA GLN A 486 1.36 -27.45 -14.47
C GLN A 486 2.07 -26.79 -13.28
N PHE A 487 3.15 -27.38 -12.77
CA PHE A 487 4.00 -26.77 -11.74
C PHE A 487 4.66 -25.48 -12.23
N GLU A 488 5.21 -25.48 -13.45
CA GLU A 488 5.78 -24.28 -14.07
C GLU A 488 4.75 -23.15 -14.24
N LEU A 489 3.49 -23.49 -14.56
CA LEU A 489 2.40 -22.51 -14.71
C LEU A 489 2.00 -21.88 -13.37
N ILE A 490 1.82 -22.70 -12.33
CA ILE A 490 1.37 -22.23 -11.01
C ILE A 490 2.49 -21.45 -10.31
N GLY A 491 3.72 -21.92 -10.43
CA GLY A 491 4.85 -21.43 -9.66
C GLY A 491 4.84 -21.89 -8.20
N THR A 492 5.91 -21.56 -7.49
CA THR A 492 6.16 -22.02 -6.11
C THR A 492 5.28 -21.31 -5.07
N SER A 493 4.96 -20.04 -5.30
CA SER A 493 4.17 -19.21 -4.39
C SER A 493 2.73 -19.72 -4.26
N ILE A 494 2.04 -19.92 -5.38
CA ILE A 494 0.66 -20.42 -5.40
C ILE A 494 0.62 -21.89 -4.93
N LEU A 495 1.66 -22.69 -5.21
CA LEU A 495 1.76 -24.04 -4.66
C LEU A 495 1.82 -24.03 -3.12
N ILE A 496 2.61 -23.12 -2.52
CA ILE A 496 2.65 -22.95 -1.06
C ILE A 496 1.28 -22.53 -0.54
N ASP A 497 0.58 -21.61 -1.22
CA ASP A 497 -0.78 -21.23 -0.82
C ASP A 497 -1.75 -22.42 -0.85
N ARG A 498 -1.68 -23.28 -1.87
CA ARG A 498 -2.49 -24.51 -1.95
C ARG A 498 -2.15 -25.48 -0.81
N LEU A 499 -0.87 -25.65 -0.48
CA LEU A 499 -0.43 -26.49 0.65
C LEU A 499 -0.90 -25.95 2.01
N LEU A 500 -0.81 -24.64 2.20
CA LEU A 500 -1.25 -23.95 3.41
C LEU A 500 -2.76 -24.07 3.61
N ARG A 501 -3.54 -23.91 2.53
CA ARG A 501 -5.00 -24.15 2.54
C ARG A 501 -5.31 -25.59 2.93
N ARG A 502 -4.54 -26.56 2.46
CA ARG A 502 -4.68 -27.99 2.83
C ARG A 502 -4.21 -28.31 4.26
N ASN A 503 -3.77 -27.32 5.03
CA ASN A 503 -3.23 -27.45 6.39
C ASN A 503 -1.95 -28.31 6.48
N LEU A 504 -1.19 -28.39 5.38
CA LEU A 504 0.05 -29.16 5.29
C LEU A 504 1.26 -28.27 5.60
N HIS A 505 1.25 -27.59 6.76
CA HIS A 505 2.27 -26.61 7.16
C HIS A 505 3.68 -27.21 7.24
N GLU A 506 3.81 -28.40 7.84
CA GLU A 506 5.11 -29.08 7.97
C GLU A 506 5.71 -29.39 6.60
N PHE A 507 4.88 -29.91 5.69
CA PHE A 507 5.32 -30.19 4.33
C PHE A 507 5.67 -28.89 3.61
N ALA A 508 4.86 -27.83 3.72
CA ALA A 508 5.18 -26.52 3.13
C ALA A 508 6.53 -25.98 3.62
N THR A 509 6.85 -26.13 4.92
CA THR A 509 8.17 -25.74 5.47
C THR A 509 9.30 -26.61 4.91
N SER A 510 9.08 -27.91 4.71
CA SER A 510 10.06 -28.76 4.03
C SER A 510 10.27 -28.34 2.56
N VAL A 511 9.20 -27.93 1.88
CA VAL A 511 9.25 -27.44 0.49
C VAL A 511 10.04 -26.13 0.39
N THR A 512 9.80 -25.14 1.25
CA THR A 512 10.55 -23.88 1.23
C THR A 512 12.04 -24.09 1.48
N LYS A 513 12.40 -25.00 2.40
CA LYS A 513 13.79 -25.41 2.66
C LYS A 513 14.42 -26.12 1.46
N LEU A 514 13.69 -27.02 0.81
CA LEU A 514 14.14 -27.70 -0.40
C LEU A 514 14.40 -26.69 -1.53
N LEU A 515 13.48 -25.74 -1.73
CA LEU A 515 13.54 -24.72 -2.77
C LEU A 515 14.50 -23.56 -2.44
N ARG A 516 15.03 -23.49 -1.21
CA ARG A 516 15.90 -22.41 -0.73
C ARG A 516 15.27 -21.01 -0.92
N MET A 517 13.99 -20.89 -0.60
CA MET A 517 13.27 -19.62 -0.71
C MET A 517 13.72 -18.64 0.38
N PRO A 518 13.66 -17.32 0.13
CA PRO A 518 13.86 -16.31 1.17
C PRO A 518 12.89 -16.53 2.34
N ALA A 519 13.34 -16.24 3.56
CA ALA A 519 12.55 -16.46 4.77
C ALA A 519 11.22 -15.66 4.76
N GLU A 520 11.22 -14.47 4.16
CA GLU A 520 10.05 -13.58 4.04
C GLU A 520 8.92 -14.21 3.22
N GLU A 521 9.24 -14.74 2.03
CA GLU A 521 8.26 -15.34 1.11
C GLU A 521 7.89 -16.78 1.48
N GLY A 522 8.80 -17.49 2.15
CA GLY A 522 8.65 -18.89 2.53
C GLY A 522 8.17 -19.08 3.96
N GLU A 523 9.12 -19.23 4.88
CA GLU A 523 8.85 -19.66 6.26
C GLU A 523 7.99 -18.66 7.05
N ASN A 524 8.23 -17.35 6.91
CA ASN A 524 7.47 -16.32 7.63
C ASN A 524 6.00 -16.33 7.20
N ARG A 525 5.72 -16.45 5.89
CA ARG A 525 4.37 -16.55 5.35
C ARG A 525 3.64 -17.80 5.86
N ILE A 526 4.31 -18.95 5.88
CA ILE A 526 3.75 -20.20 6.40
C ILE A 526 3.38 -20.06 7.88
N LEU A 527 4.26 -19.47 8.68
CA LEU A 527 4.05 -19.27 10.11
C LEU A 527 2.90 -18.29 10.41
N VAL A 528 2.77 -17.21 9.64
CA VAL A 528 1.65 -16.28 9.74
C VAL A 528 0.34 -17.01 9.44
N GLN A 529 0.27 -17.76 8.35
CA GLN A 529 -0.94 -18.48 7.97
C GLN A 529 -1.30 -19.59 8.98
N TRP A 530 -0.31 -20.30 9.52
CA TRP A 530 -0.50 -21.25 10.61
C TRP A 530 -1.09 -20.56 11.85
N ALA A 531 -0.56 -19.39 12.24
CA ALA A 531 -1.07 -18.64 13.38
C ALA A 531 -2.52 -18.19 13.16
N VAL A 532 -2.85 -17.68 11.96
CA VAL A 532 -4.23 -17.33 11.57
C VAL A 532 -5.14 -18.55 11.64
N GLN A 533 -4.69 -19.71 11.19
CA GLN A 533 -5.50 -20.93 11.28
C GLN A 533 -5.78 -21.35 12.72
N GLN A 534 -4.81 -21.24 13.63
CA GLN A 534 -5.02 -21.52 15.05
C GLN A 534 -6.07 -20.59 15.68
N LEU A 535 -6.22 -19.37 15.15
CA LEU A 535 -7.26 -18.43 15.56
C LEU A 535 -8.63 -18.79 14.99
N VAL A 536 -8.69 -19.35 13.79
CA VAL A 536 -9.94 -19.74 13.12
C VAL A 536 -10.55 -21.02 13.72
N ASN A 537 -9.72 -21.93 14.25
CA ASN A 537 -10.19 -23.22 14.75
C ASN A 537 -11.21 -23.09 15.91
N PRO A 538 -12.43 -23.64 15.76
CA PRO A 538 -13.51 -23.50 16.77
C PRO A 538 -13.27 -24.33 18.03
N SER A 539 -12.38 -25.33 17.99
CA SER A 539 -11.99 -26.14 19.16
C SER A 539 -11.16 -25.37 20.18
N ASN A 540 -10.61 -24.21 19.80
CA ASN A 540 -9.71 -23.44 20.64
C ASN A 540 -10.50 -22.34 21.38
N THR A 541 -11.10 -22.72 22.52
CA THR A 541 -11.87 -21.80 23.38
C THR A 541 -10.99 -20.91 24.27
N ASN A 542 -9.76 -21.34 24.60
CA ASN A 542 -8.84 -20.59 25.46
C ASN A 542 -7.96 -19.62 24.66
N GLU A 543 -8.41 -18.37 24.50
CA GLU A 543 -7.68 -17.30 23.79
C GLU A 543 -6.25 -17.06 24.32
N GLU A 544 -6.04 -17.17 25.63
CA GLU A 544 -4.73 -16.93 26.24
C GLU A 544 -3.69 -18.01 25.91
N ALA A 545 -4.12 -19.27 25.87
CA ALA A 545 -3.26 -20.39 25.52
C ALA A 545 -2.81 -20.30 24.06
N ILE A 546 -3.71 -19.86 23.17
CA ILE A 546 -3.41 -19.61 21.75
C ILE A 546 -2.37 -18.49 21.63
N ALA A 547 -2.58 -17.35 22.30
CA ALA A 547 -1.64 -16.24 22.27
C ALA A 547 -0.24 -16.67 22.75
N ASN A 548 -0.16 -17.47 23.82
CA ASN A 548 1.12 -17.98 24.33
C ASN A 548 1.77 -19.00 23.38
N ALA A 549 0.99 -19.87 22.75
CA ALA A 549 1.50 -20.81 21.74
C ALA A 549 2.07 -20.06 20.53
N ILE A 550 1.34 -19.08 20.01
CA ILE A 550 1.76 -18.21 18.91
C ILE A 550 3.06 -17.49 19.29
N LYS A 551 3.12 -16.88 20.48
CA LYS A 551 4.35 -16.22 20.97
C LYS A 551 5.54 -17.16 21.04
N LYS A 552 5.35 -18.37 21.60
CA LYS A 552 6.43 -19.36 21.77
C LYS A 552 7.01 -19.79 20.42
N HIS A 553 6.16 -19.99 19.41
CA HIS A 553 6.61 -20.42 18.09
C HIS A 553 7.20 -19.28 17.23
N LEU A 554 6.70 -18.05 17.39
CA LEU A 554 7.12 -16.91 16.56
C LEU A 554 8.24 -16.06 17.18
N ALA A 555 8.49 -16.13 18.50
CA ALA A 555 9.46 -15.25 19.16
C ALA A 555 10.91 -15.39 18.64
N ASN A 556 11.27 -16.59 18.19
CA ASN A 556 12.62 -16.96 17.76
C ASN A 556 12.89 -16.70 16.26
N VAL A 557 11.88 -16.31 15.48
CA VAL A 557 12.02 -16.13 14.03
C VAL A 557 12.05 -14.63 13.70
N PRO A 558 13.11 -14.12 13.06
CA PRO A 558 13.21 -12.71 12.69
C PRO A 558 12.34 -12.36 11.47
N GLY A 559 11.75 -11.16 11.46
CA GLY A 559 11.06 -10.61 10.28
C GLY A 559 9.62 -11.05 10.06
N ILE A 560 8.94 -11.62 11.06
CA ILE A 560 7.51 -11.96 10.94
C ILE A 560 6.65 -10.70 11.10
N PRO A 561 5.72 -10.42 10.17
CA PRO A 561 4.75 -9.34 10.32
C PRO A 561 3.64 -9.75 11.30
N PHE A 562 3.86 -9.54 12.60
CA PHE A 562 2.86 -9.81 13.64
C PHE A 562 1.55 -9.05 13.41
N ILE A 563 1.61 -7.88 12.75
CA ILE A 563 0.45 -7.04 12.46
C ILE A 563 -0.63 -7.76 11.65
N ASP A 564 -0.26 -8.64 10.72
CA ASP A 564 -1.23 -9.35 9.88
C ASP A 564 -2.02 -10.37 10.71
N ILE A 565 -1.35 -11.07 11.62
CA ILE A 565 -1.97 -11.98 12.59
C ILE A 565 -2.94 -11.20 13.50
N VAL A 566 -2.50 -10.02 13.97
CA VAL A 566 -3.31 -9.15 14.84
C VAL A 566 -4.55 -8.63 14.11
N ARG A 567 -4.43 -8.23 12.84
CA ARG A 567 -5.56 -7.79 12.01
C ARG A 567 -6.58 -8.90 11.78
N GLU A 568 -6.11 -10.12 11.52
CA GLU A 568 -7.01 -11.28 11.39
C GLU A 568 -7.68 -11.63 12.74
N ALA A 569 -6.94 -11.59 13.85
CA ALA A 569 -7.51 -11.77 15.19
C ALA A 569 -8.58 -10.71 15.53
N PHE A 570 -8.37 -9.45 15.11
CA PHE A 570 -9.32 -8.36 15.26
C PHE A 570 -10.60 -8.60 14.44
N LYS A 571 -10.48 -9.06 13.18
CA LYS A 571 -11.64 -9.44 12.34
C LYS A 571 -12.45 -10.57 12.99
N LEU A 572 -11.76 -11.52 13.62
CA LEU A 572 -12.38 -12.63 14.37
C LEU A 572 -12.91 -12.21 15.76
N LYS A 573 -12.81 -10.93 16.15
CA LYS A 573 -13.25 -10.37 17.44
C LYS A 573 -12.57 -11.00 18.67
N LYS A 574 -11.37 -11.56 18.53
CA LYS A 574 -10.58 -12.16 19.63
C LYS A 574 -9.68 -11.13 20.30
N PHE A 575 -10.27 -10.20 21.05
CA PHE A 575 -9.59 -9.02 21.57
C PHE A 575 -8.47 -9.33 22.57
N ILE A 576 -8.58 -10.41 23.36
CA ILE A 576 -7.54 -10.79 24.33
C ILE A 576 -6.25 -11.21 23.62
N VAL A 577 -6.39 -11.94 22.50
CA VAL A 577 -5.26 -12.32 21.65
C VAL A 577 -4.62 -11.09 21.02
N VAL A 578 -5.44 -10.17 20.48
CA VAL A 578 -4.98 -8.91 19.87
C VAL A 578 -4.11 -8.14 20.86
N ARG A 579 -4.59 -7.90 22.10
CA ARG A 579 -3.83 -7.17 23.12
C ARG A 579 -2.52 -7.86 23.47
N LYS A 580 -2.53 -9.19 23.68
CA LYS A 580 -1.30 -9.93 24.00
C LYS A 580 -0.30 -9.93 22.84
N LEU A 581 -0.74 -10.03 21.59
CA LEU A 581 0.16 -10.04 20.43
C LEU A 581 0.69 -8.64 20.09
N LEU A 582 -0.06 -7.58 20.38
CA LEU A 582 0.38 -6.19 20.20
C LEU A 582 1.61 -5.83 21.05
N ASP A 583 1.81 -6.49 22.19
CA ASP A 583 3.01 -6.29 23.02
C ASP A 583 4.27 -6.97 22.44
N VAL A 584 4.14 -7.75 21.36
CA VAL A 584 5.24 -8.54 20.80
C VAL A 584 5.69 -7.98 19.46
N LYS A 585 6.86 -7.33 19.46
CA LYS A 585 7.63 -6.96 18.25
C LYS A 585 6.76 -6.40 17.09
N VAL A 586 5.80 -5.51 17.40
CA VAL A 586 5.06 -4.71 16.42
C VAL A 586 5.64 -3.30 16.38
N SER A 587 5.65 -2.65 15.21
CA SER A 587 5.99 -1.22 15.11
C SER A 587 5.07 -0.40 16.01
N LEU A 588 5.61 0.58 16.76
CA LEU A 588 4.82 1.41 17.68
C LEU A 588 3.65 2.11 16.98
N ARG A 589 3.83 2.51 15.71
CA ARG A 589 2.79 3.13 14.90
C ARG A 589 1.61 2.18 14.64
N ASP A 590 1.90 0.98 14.14
CA ASP A 590 0.88 -0.04 13.89
C ASP A 590 0.21 -0.49 15.21
N GLN A 591 0.99 -0.53 16.30
CA GLN A 591 0.45 -0.86 17.62
C GLN A 591 -0.59 0.17 18.07
N ILE A 592 -0.26 1.47 17.93
CA ILE A 592 -1.14 2.57 18.28
C ILE A 592 -2.37 2.61 17.36
N ASP A 593 -2.20 2.40 16.06
CA ASP A 593 -3.32 2.33 15.12
C ASP A 593 -4.31 1.22 15.52
N MET A 594 -3.80 0.02 15.87
CA MET A 594 -4.65 -1.08 16.34
C MET A 594 -5.30 -0.80 17.70
N LEU A 595 -4.60 -0.16 18.64
CA LEU A 595 -5.18 0.24 19.93
C LEU A 595 -6.30 1.28 19.75
N LEU A 596 -6.13 2.23 18.82
CA LEU A 596 -7.17 3.17 18.44
C LEU A 596 -8.38 2.46 17.81
N MET A 597 -8.17 1.43 16.99
CA MET A 597 -9.24 0.58 16.45
C MET A 597 -9.96 -0.24 17.54
N LEU A 598 -9.25 -0.66 18.60
CA LEU A 598 -9.82 -1.30 19.79
C LEU A 598 -10.58 -0.34 20.71
N ASN A 599 -10.55 0.97 20.42
CA ASN A 599 -11.10 2.04 21.26
C ASN A 599 -10.37 2.22 22.61
N ASP A 600 -9.16 1.66 22.77
CA ASP A 600 -8.30 1.79 23.96
C ASP A 600 -7.41 3.05 23.86
N LYS A 601 -8.05 4.22 23.85
CA LYS A 601 -7.38 5.53 23.62
C LYS A 601 -6.37 5.90 24.69
N GLU A 602 -6.62 5.52 25.95
CA GLU A 602 -5.72 5.85 27.07
C GLU A 602 -4.38 5.11 26.94
N GLU A 603 -4.42 3.82 26.60
CA GLU A 603 -3.22 3.02 26.39
C GLU A 603 -2.48 3.44 25.12
N ALA A 604 -3.21 3.79 24.05
CA ALA A 604 -2.61 4.36 22.84
C ALA A 604 -1.85 5.66 23.14
N LEU A 605 -2.43 6.54 23.95
CA LEU A 605 -1.81 7.80 24.33
C LEU A 605 -0.58 7.59 25.22
N THR A 606 -0.65 6.72 26.24
CA THR A 606 0.52 6.44 27.09
C THR A 606 1.67 5.82 26.31
N LYS A 607 1.39 4.89 25.38
CA LYS A 607 2.41 4.30 24.50
C LYS A 607 3.00 5.33 23.54
N ALA A 608 2.18 6.18 22.92
CA ALA A 608 2.67 7.27 22.06
C ALA A 608 3.58 8.23 22.82
N LEU A 609 3.22 8.61 24.04
CA LEU A 609 4.03 9.50 24.88
C LEU A 609 5.35 8.85 25.31
N SER A 610 5.32 7.55 25.63
CA SER A 610 6.52 6.80 25.98
C SER A 610 7.50 6.64 24.82
N SER A 611 7.01 6.71 23.58
CA SER A 611 7.86 6.63 22.38
C SER A 611 8.74 7.86 22.18
N GLY A 612 8.36 9.01 22.74
CA GLY A 612 9.03 10.29 22.53
C GLY A 612 8.82 10.89 21.13
N ASP A 613 8.11 10.20 20.23
CA ASP A 613 7.77 10.71 18.90
C ASP A 613 6.63 11.73 19.01
N THR A 614 6.93 12.98 18.64
CA THR A 614 5.97 14.08 18.62
C THR A 614 4.84 13.84 17.64
N ASP A 615 5.14 13.31 16.46
CA ASP A 615 4.17 13.15 15.37
C ASP A 615 3.16 12.07 15.72
N LEU A 616 3.63 10.99 16.35
CA LEU A 616 2.78 9.90 16.80
C LEU A 616 1.87 10.33 17.96
N ALA A 617 2.39 11.12 18.91
CA ALA A 617 1.58 11.70 19.97
C ALA A 617 0.51 12.66 19.41
N LEU A 618 0.88 13.52 18.46
CA LEU A 618 -0.04 14.43 17.77
C LEU A 618 -1.12 13.68 16.99
N PHE A 619 -0.74 12.61 16.29
CA PHE A 619 -1.65 11.75 15.55
C PHE A 619 -2.74 11.14 16.46
N VAL A 620 -2.34 10.58 17.60
CA VAL A 620 -3.28 10.03 18.60
C VAL A 620 -4.22 11.12 19.11
N LEU A 621 -3.68 12.28 19.48
CA LEU A 621 -4.49 13.39 20.03
C LEU A 621 -5.51 13.91 19.02
N MET A 622 -5.12 14.06 17.75
CA MET A 622 -6.04 14.45 16.67
C MET A 622 -7.15 13.41 16.46
N ARG A 623 -6.82 12.12 16.55
CA ARG A 623 -7.81 11.05 16.44
C ARG A 623 -8.77 11.06 17.63
N ILE A 624 -8.27 11.25 18.86
CA ILE A 624 -9.10 11.37 20.07
C ILE A 624 -10.03 12.57 19.93
N LYS A 625 -9.51 13.74 19.54
CA LYS A 625 -10.31 14.97 19.30
C LYS A 625 -11.45 14.74 18.31
N SER A 626 -11.21 14.03 17.21
CA SER A 626 -12.25 13.72 16.22
C SER A 626 -13.37 12.82 16.75
N SER A 627 -13.12 12.10 17.85
CA SER A 627 -13.99 11.04 18.36
C SER A 627 -14.71 11.39 19.66
N GLU A 628 -14.29 12.43 20.38
CA GLU A 628 -14.78 12.76 21.72
C GLU A 628 -15.31 14.18 21.83
N SER A 629 -16.10 14.43 22.88
CA SER A 629 -16.47 15.78 23.25
C SER A 629 -15.23 16.59 23.65
N LEU A 630 -15.23 17.89 23.35
CA LEU A 630 -14.11 18.78 23.70
C LEU A 630 -13.80 18.73 25.20
N SER A 631 -14.83 18.59 26.05
CA SER A 631 -14.68 18.44 27.49
C SER A 631 -13.89 17.21 27.93
N ASP A 632 -14.15 16.04 27.34
CA ASP A 632 -13.46 14.80 27.72
C ASP A 632 -12.03 14.77 27.19
N TYR A 633 -11.83 15.30 25.99
CA TYR A 633 -10.52 15.49 25.38
C TYR A 633 -9.63 16.41 26.25
N MET A 634 -10.17 17.52 26.77
CA MET A 634 -9.46 18.43 27.66
C MET A 634 -9.07 17.79 29.00
N LEU A 635 -9.94 16.97 29.59
CA LEU A 635 -9.61 16.24 30.82
C LEU A 635 -8.44 15.27 30.60
N ARG A 636 -8.36 14.63 29.43
CA ARG A 636 -7.23 13.75 29.06
C ARG A 636 -5.96 14.55 28.86
N LEU A 637 -6.02 15.70 28.18
CA LEU A 637 -4.89 16.60 27.99
C LEU A 637 -4.27 17.04 29.32
N GLN A 638 -5.08 17.40 30.31
CA GLN A 638 -4.60 17.86 31.63
C GLN A 638 -3.82 16.80 32.41
N ARG A 639 -4.19 15.53 32.26
CA ARG A 639 -3.51 14.44 32.95
C ARG A 639 -2.10 14.22 32.42
N VAL A 640 -1.79 14.73 31.23
CA VAL A 640 -0.52 14.47 30.57
C VAL A 640 0.36 15.72 30.54
N LYS A 641 1.51 15.66 31.24
CA LYS A 641 2.43 16.79 31.41
C LYS A 641 3.57 16.86 30.37
N SER A 642 3.44 16.21 29.21
CA SER A 642 4.57 16.06 28.26
C SER A 642 4.77 17.29 27.34
N LEU A 643 5.99 17.44 26.81
CA LEU A 643 6.37 18.51 25.87
C LEU A 643 5.65 18.44 24.50
N PRO A 644 5.49 17.28 23.84
CA PRO A 644 4.71 17.16 22.59
C PRO A 644 3.28 17.68 22.69
N LEU A 645 2.66 17.57 23.87
CA LEU A 645 1.32 18.07 24.14
C LEU A 645 1.24 19.60 24.20
N LYS A 646 2.30 20.26 24.70
CA LYS A 646 2.39 21.73 24.66
C LYS A 646 2.47 22.23 23.22
N LEU A 647 3.22 21.53 22.37
CA LEU A 647 3.29 21.82 20.94
C LEU A 647 1.92 21.60 20.26
N HIS A 648 1.21 20.53 20.63
CA HIS A 648 -0.16 20.31 20.14
C HIS A 648 -1.11 21.44 20.51
N LEU A 649 -1.04 21.91 21.76
CA LEU A 649 -1.83 23.04 22.24
C LEU A 649 -1.49 24.30 21.45
N GLN A 650 -0.21 24.61 21.24
CA GLN A 650 0.21 25.74 20.40
C GLN A 650 -0.34 25.63 18.96
N CYS A 651 -0.26 24.45 18.34
CA CYS A 651 -0.79 24.25 16.99
C CYS A 651 -2.33 24.38 16.93
N LEU A 652 -3.06 23.90 17.94
CA LEU A 652 -4.51 24.03 18.01
C LEU A 652 -4.96 25.47 18.31
N GLU A 653 -4.22 26.18 19.16
CA GLU A 653 -4.36 27.63 19.39
C GLU A 653 -4.15 28.42 18.10
N GLU A 654 -3.36 27.96 17.15
CA GLU A 654 -3.21 28.63 15.86
C GLU A 654 -4.35 28.35 14.87
N LEU A 655 -4.97 27.17 14.97
CA LEU A 655 -5.93 26.67 13.96
C LEU A 655 -7.41 26.88 14.33
N GLU A 656 -7.81 26.84 15.61
CA GLU A 656 -9.23 26.86 16.06
C GLU A 656 -9.52 27.94 17.12
N ARG A 657 -8.89 29.11 16.95
CA ARG A 657 -8.82 30.24 17.88
C ARG A 657 -10.13 30.62 18.61
N ASN A 658 -11.31 30.53 18.01
CA ASN A 658 -12.50 31.20 18.60
C ASN A 658 -13.35 30.32 19.54
N ASN A 659 -13.46 29.01 19.29
CA ASN A 659 -14.34 28.14 20.10
C ASN A 659 -13.58 27.42 21.23
N PHE A 660 -12.30 27.11 21.00
CA PHE A 660 -11.49 26.34 21.94
C PHE A 660 -11.15 27.14 23.21
N HIS A 661 -10.85 28.44 23.06
CA HIS A 661 -10.53 29.32 24.19
C HIS A 661 -11.74 29.55 25.12
N ALA A 662 -12.96 29.66 24.59
CA ALA A 662 -14.16 29.92 25.38
C ALA A 662 -14.53 28.79 26.37
N GLU A 663 -14.33 27.52 25.98
CA GLU A 663 -14.53 26.37 26.88
C GLU A 663 -13.37 26.17 27.87
N LEU A 664 -12.14 26.53 27.47
CA LEU A 664 -10.96 26.55 28.35
C LEU A 664 -11.12 27.52 29.53
N ILE A 665 -11.71 28.70 29.29
CA ILE A 665 -12.01 29.72 30.31
C ILE A 665 -12.94 29.19 31.41
N LYS A 666 -13.92 28.34 31.05
CA LYS A 666 -14.93 27.87 32.01
C LYS A 666 -14.39 26.90 33.06
N LYS A 667 -13.33 26.15 32.75
CA LYS A 667 -12.85 25.06 33.62
C LYS A 667 -11.49 25.33 34.29
N ASN A 668 -10.64 26.21 33.76
CA ASN A 668 -9.27 26.40 34.29
C ASN A 668 -8.95 27.86 34.63
N PRO A 669 -8.67 28.19 35.91
CA PRO A 669 -8.27 29.54 36.31
C PRO A 669 -6.81 29.90 35.95
N ASP A 670 -5.92 28.91 35.81
CA ASP A 670 -4.47 29.14 35.65
C ASP A 670 -4.07 29.53 34.21
N GLU A 671 -4.92 29.28 33.21
CA GLU A 671 -4.65 29.57 31.79
C GLU A 671 -5.30 30.89 31.32
N ARG A 672 -5.90 31.66 32.24
CA ARG A 672 -6.55 32.94 31.94
C ARG A 672 -5.60 33.98 31.36
N GLU A 673 -4.36 34.03 31.88
CA GLU A 673 -3.34 34.96 31.37
C GLU A 673 -2.98 34.65 29.91
N ARG A 674 -2.83 33.38 29.54
CA ARG A 674 -2.50 32.99 28.16
C ARG A 674 -3.57 33.41 27.16
N ILE A 675 -4.83 33.27 27.54
CA ILE A 675 -5.96 33.69 26.70
C ILE A 675 -6.06 35.21 26.64
N ALA A 676 -5.74 35.91 27.73
CA ALA A 676 -5.67 37.37 27.71
C ALA A 676 -4.56 37.85 26.74
N TYR A 677 -3.43 37.14 26.64
CA TYR A 677 -2.41 37.39 25.61
C TYR A 677 -2.90 37.08 24.19
N SER A 678 -3.75 36.07 23.97
CA SER A 678 -4.27 35.78 22.62
C SER A 678 -5.16 36.90 22.10
N HIS A 679 -5.99 37.51 22.95
CA HIS A 679 -6.79 38.70 22.60
C HIS A 679 -5.89 39.91 22.22
N ILE A 680 -4.73 40.07 22.88
CA ILE A 680 -3.73 41.08 22.50
C ILE A 680 -3.14 40.78 21.11
N ILE A 681 -2.80 39.53 20.82
CA ILE A 681 -2.29 39.12 19.49
C ILE A 681 -3.38 39.32 18.41
N GLN A 682 -4.65 39.09 18.75
CA GLN A 682 -5.78 39.27 17.85
C GLN A 682 -5.98 40.72 17.43
N ARG A 683 -5.70 41.67 18.34
CA ARG A 683 -5.65 43.11 18.01
C ARG A 683 -4.68 43.40 16.85
N PHE A 684 -3.49 42.82 16.87
CA PHE A 684 -2.45 43.08 15.85
C PHE A 684 -2.69 42.35 14.53
N THR A 685 -3.44 41.24 14.55
CA THR A 685 -3.57 40.34 13.39
C THR A 685 -4.90 40.49 12.65
N THR A 686 -6.01 40.67 13.37
CA THR A 686 -7.37 40.53 12.80
C THR A 686 -8.21 41.81 12.91
N ALA A 687 -8.04 42.58 13.99
CA ALA A 687 -8.84 43.79 14.24
C ALA A 687 -8.33 44.99 13.42
N LEU A 688 -8.86 45.16 12.21
CA LEU A 688 -8.52 46.28 11.32
C LEU A 688 -9.17 47.61 11.73
N THR A 689 -10.25 47.56 12.52
CA THR A 689 -11.00 48.74 12.95
C THR A 689 -10.88 48.98 14.46
N ILE A 690 -10.92 50.24 14.87
CA ILE A 690 -10.79 50.71 16.25
C ILE A 690 -11.90 50.18 17.19
N PRO A 691 -13.19 50.10 16.79
CA PRO A 691 -14.19 49.50 17.66
C PRO A 691 -13.89 48.01 17.93
N ASP A 692 -13.40 47.27 16.94
CA ASP A 692 -13.04 45.86 17.12
C ASP A 692 -11.81 45.71 18.02
N GLN A 693 -10.78 46.53 17.81
CA GLN A 693 -9.58 46.57 18.68
C GLN A 693 -9.95 46.87 20.13
N LYS A 694 -10.92 47.76 20.35
CA LYS A 694 -11.42 48.10 21.69
C LYS A 694 -12.15 46.93 22.36
N VAL A 695 -12.94 46.16 21.60
CA VAL A 695 -13.63 44.98 22.15
C VAL A 695 -12.60 43.94 22.63
N GLU A 696 -11.57 43.67 21.83
CA GLU A 696 -10.52 42.70 22.17
C GLU A 696 -9.63 43.16 23.34
N LEU A 697 -9.33 44.46 23.45
CA LEU A 697 -8.57 44.96 24.60
C LEU A 697 -9.39 44.95 25.90
N ASN A 698 -10.69 45.21 25.83
CA ASN A 698 -11.56 45.15 27.00
C ASN A 698 -11.78 43.72 27.50
N SER A 699 -11.88 42.73 26.58
CA SER A 699 -11.94 41.32 26.96
C SER A 699 -10.62 40.87 27.61
N ALA A 700 -9.47 41.27 27.06
CA ALA A 700 -8.16 41.01 27.65
C ALA A 700 -8.02 41.62 29.04
N SER A 701 -8.38 42.90 29.21
CA SER A 701 -8.33 43.61 30.51
C SER A 701 -9.19 42.92 31.57
N LYS A 702 -10.41 42.49 31.21
CA LYS A 702 -11.28 41.73 32.10
C LYS A 702 -10.63 40.41 32.55
N LEU A 703 -10.05 39.66 31.61
CA LEU A 703 -9.39 38.38 31.90
C LEU A 703 -8.14 38.54 32.78
N PHE A 704 -7.34 39.59 32.59
CA PHE A 704 -6.18 39.87 33.45
C PHE A 704 -6.58 40.26 34.88
N ARG A 705 -7.68 41.02 35.07
CA ARG A 705 -8.23 41.29 36.40
C ARG A 705 -8.74 40.02 37.07
N GLU A 706 -9.42 39.15 36.31
CA GLU A 706 -9.84 37.83 36.79
C GLU A 706 -8.65 36.89 37.09
N ALA A 707 -7.48 37.14 36.51
CA ALA A 707 -6.21 36.46 36.79
C ALA A 707 -5.38 37.09 37.92
N LYS A 708 -5.87 38.17 38.56
CA LYS A 708 -5.18 38.95 39.61
C LYS A 708 -3.90 39.66 39.14
N ASN A 709 -3.79 39.96 37.85
CA ASN A 709 -2.65 40.68 37.28
C ASN A 709 -3.06 42.13 36.94
N ASP A 710 -3.27 42.92 37.98
CA ASP A 710 -3.85 44.28 37.88
C ASP A 710 -2.95 45.27 37.14
N THR A 711 -1.62 45.08 37.21
CA THR A 711 -0.65 45.94 36.53
C THR A 711 -0.79 45.86 35.02
N VAL A 712 -0.90 44.64 34.46
CA VAL A 712 -1.08 44.43 33.02
C VAL A 712 -2.45 44.91 32.56
N ALA A 713 -3.49 44.68 33.36
CA ALA A 713 -4.83 45.20 33.05
C ALA A 713 -4.85 46.74 32.97
N GLN A 714 -4.16 47.43 33.89
CA GLN A 714 -4.03 48.90 33.86
C GLN A 714 -3.31 49.39 32.61
N LEU A 715 -2.23 48.73 32.19
CA LEU A 715 -1.52 49.07 30.96
C LEU A 715 -2.39 48.89 29.70
N ILE A 716 -3.22 47.85 29.67
CA ILE A 716 -4.17 47.62 28.57
C ILE A 716 -5.26 48.70 28.55
N ASP A 717 -5.73 49.14 29.71
CA ASP A 717 -6.70 50.23 29.81
C ASP A 717 -6.11 51.56 29.34
N GLU A 718 -4.85 51.86 29.68
CA GLU A 718 -4.12 53.04 29.20
C GLU A 718 -3.95 53.01 27.68
N GLU A 719 -3.57 51.86 27.13
CA GLU A 719 -3.41 51.67 25.70
C GLU A 719 -4.76 51.82 24.97
N THR A 720 -5.84 51.28 25.53
CA THR A 720 -7.20 51.46 24.99
C THR A 720 -7.60 52.93 24.95
N ARG A 721 -7.25 53.72 25.98
CA ARG A 721 -7.48 55.17 26.00
C ARG A 721 -6.65 55.88 24.93
N LEU A 722 -5.39 55.48 24.72
CA LEU A 722 -4.49 56.10 23.75
C LEU A 722 -5.03 55.96 22.33
N ILE A 723 -5.48 54.77 21.94
CA ILE A 723 -6.04 54.51 20.60
C ILE A 723 -7.27 55.38 20.34
N ILE A 724 -8.16 55.50 21.33
CA ILE A 724 -9.37 56.34 21.21
C ILE A 724 -8.96 57.81 21.01
N LYS A 725 -7.99 58.30 21.78
CA LYS A 725 -7.47 59.67 21.65
C LYS A 725 -6.77 59.91 20.32
N GLN A 726 -5.99 58.96 19.82
CA GLN A 726 -5.37 59.02 18.50
C GLN A 726 -6.42 59.11 17.39
N ASP A 727 -7.52 58.34 17.47
CA ASP A 727 -8.62 58.44 16.50
C ASP A 727 -9.35 59.79 16.54
N GLU A 728 -9.62 60.31 17.74
CA GLU A 728 -10.18 61.65 17.92
C GLU A 728 -9.28 62.74 17.32
N LEU A 729 -7.96 62.60 17.50
CA LEU A 729 -6.97 63.55 16.99
C LEU A 729 -6.81 63.45 15.47
N GLU A 730 -6.76 62.26 14.89
CA GLU A 730 -6.74 62.11 13.42
C GLU A 730 -8.00 62.69 12.76
N LYS A 731 -9.18 62.55 13.38
CA LYS A 731 -10.42 63.15 12.85
C LYS A 731 -10.41 64.67 12.91
N LYS A 732 -9.75 65.26 13.91
CA LYS A 732 -9.63 66.71 14.08
C LYS A 732 -8.52 67.32 13.22
N LEU A 733 -7.43 66.57 13.01
CA LEU A 733 -6.20 67.03 12.39
C LEU A 733 -6.04 66.38 11.01
N TYR A 734 -6.39 67.11 9.94
CA TYR A 734 -6.17 66.64 8.57
C TYR A 734 -4.66 66.46 8.29
N ASN A 735 -4.27 65.36 7.64
CA ASN A 735 -2.90 64.98 7.25
C ASN A 735 -1.91 64.54 8.35
N VAL A 736 -2.37 63.92 9.44
CA VAL A 736 -1.46 63.27 10.42
C VAL A 736 -1.90 61.82 10.67
N GLN A 737 -0.99 60.86 10.47
CA GLN A 737 -1.19 59.46 10.85
C GLN A 737 -0.62 59.26 12.26
N LEU A 738 -1.50 59.03 13.23
CA LEU A 738 -1.19 58.90 14.66
C LEU A 738 -1.52 57.51 15.20
N LYS A 739 -2.38 56.75 14.51
CA LYS A 739 -2.81 55.41 14.96
C LYS A 739 -1.64 54.44 15.04
N GLY A 740 -1.53 53.77 16.19
CA GLY A 740 -0.52 52.73 16.43
C GLY A 740 0.86 53.26 16.83
N LEU A 741 1.03 54.58 16.91
CA LEU A 741 2.24 55.19 17.47
C LEU A 741 2.26 55.05 19.00
N SER A 742 3.46 55.02 19.58
CA SER A 742 3.59 55.13 21.03
C SER A 742 3.11 56.51 21.51
N LEU A 743 2.80 56.64 22.80
CA LEU A 743 2.45 57.94 23.40
C LEU A 743 3.52 59.01 23.13
N VAL A 744 4.80 58.63 23.13
CA VAL A 744 5.93 59.54 22.88
C VAL A 744 5.96 59.97 21.42
N ASP A 745 5.83 59.03 20.48
CA ASP A 745 5.85 59.32 19.04
C ASP A 745 4.62 60.14 18.63
N THR A 746 3.47 59.87 19.26
CA THR A 746 2.23 60.64 19.10
C THR A 746 2.46 62.10 19.52
N LEU A 747 3.13 62.32 20.65
CA LEU A 747 3.49 63.67 21.10
C LEU A 747 4.47 64.33 20.13
N GLU A 748 5.54 63.66 19.71
CA GLU A 748 6.51 64.24 18.76
C GLU A 748 5.87 64.65 17.43
N ALA A 749 4.90 63.87 16.93
CA ALA A 749 4.20 64.17 15.69
C ALA A 749 3.37 65.46 15.80
N ILE A 750 2.67 65.65 16.92
CA ILE A 750 1.66 66.71 17.13
C ILE A 750 2.27 68.01 17.66
N LEU A 751 3.31 67.93 18.51
CA LEU A 751 3.86 69.03 19.33
C LEU A 751 4.17 70.33 18.58
N ILE A 752 4.48 70.27 17.28
CA ILE A 752 4.90 71.44 16.49
C ILE A 752 3.73 72.19 15.88
N ASN A 753 2.70 71.46 15.45
CA ASN A 753 1.56 72.06 14.77
C ASN A 753 0.40 72.32 15.74
N TYR A 754 0.30 71.55 16.83
CA TYR A 754 -0.84 71.56 17.75
C TYR A 754 -0.39 71.42 19.22
N GLU A 755 0.33 72.41 19.74
CA GLU A 755 0.90 72.43 21.09
C GLU A 755 -0.16 72.27 22.21
N LYS A 756 -1.36 72.84 22.02
CA LYS A 756 -2.45 72.76 23.00
C LYS A 756 -2.97 71.33 23.16
N ASP A 757 -3.13 70.60 22.07
CA ASP A 757 -3.60 69.21 22.10
C ASP A 757 -2.53 68.29 22.71
N ALA A 758 -1.25 68.55 22.44
CA ALA A 758 -0.14 67.85 23.10
C ALA A 758 -0.10 68.08 24.62
N ASP A 759 -0.40 69.29 25.09
CA ASP A 759 -0.51 69.59 26.53
C ASP A 759 -1.73 68.90 27.18
N THR A 760 -2.84 68.73 26.44
CA THR A 760 -3.99 67.93 26.93
C THR A 760 -3.63 66.45 27.04
N LEU A 761 -2.94 65.89 26.03
CA LEU A 761 -2.50 64.50 26.03
C LEU A 761 -1.52 64.23 27.18
N ARG A 762 -0.62 65.17 27.48
CA ARG A 762 0.27 65.07 28.64
C ARG A 762 -0.49 64.96 29.96
N LYS A 763 -1.53 65.79 30.15
CA LYS A 763 -2.36 65.78 31.36
C LYS A 763 -3.16 64.49 31.47
N ASP A 764 -3.74 64.04 30.36
CA ASP A 764 -4.57 62.82 30.32
C ASP A 764 -3.77 61.56 30.69
N PHE A 765 -2.47 61.49 30.33
CA PHE A 765 -1.59 60.35 30.63
C PHE A 765 -0.61 60.59 31.79
N ASN A 766 -0.77 61.66 32.58
CA ASN A 766 0.10 62.00 33.71
C ASN A 766 1.61 61.93 33.40
N LEU A 767 2.02 62.38 32.22
CA LEU A 767 3.42 62.33 31.82
C LEU A 767 4.27 63.30 32.65
N ASN A 768 5.34 62.79 33.24
CA ASN A 768 6.30 63.57 34.02
C ASN A 768 6.83 64.76 33.20
N ASP A 769 6.74 65.95 33.80
CA ASP A 769 7.20 67.24 33.28
C ASP A 769 8.60 67.15 32.69
N LYS A 770 9.54 66.49 33.37
CA LYS A 770 10.91 66.33 32.87
C LYS A 770 10.94 65.60 31.53
N ARG A 771 10.17 64.51 31.40
CA ARG A 771 10.11 63.69 30.18
C ARG A 771 9.42 64.44 29.04
N TYR A 772 8.34 65.17 29.34
CA TYR A 772 7.65 65.99 28.34
C TYR A 772 8.55 67.09 27.74
N TRP A 773 9.35 67.76 28.58
CA TRP A 773 10.31 68.76 28.11
C TRP A 773 11.38 68.15 27.20
N TRP A 774 11.88 66.96 27.51
CA TRP A 774 12.81 66.23 26.63
C TRP A 774 12.20 65.92 25.26
N ILE A 775 10.97 65.38 25.24
CA ILE A 775 10.24 65.06 24.00
C ILE A 775 10.04 66.32 23.16
N LYS A 776 9.69 67.44 23.81
CA LYS A 776 9.46 68.72 23.15
C LYS A 776 10.72 69.30 22.50
N ILE A 777 11.86 69.23 23.18
CA ILE A 777 13.16 69.65 22.61
C ILE A 777 13.54 68.77 21.42
N GLN A 778 13.39 67.45 21.57
CA GLN A 778 13.71 66.50 20.50
C GLN A 778 12.79 66.69 19.28
N ALA A 779 11.49 66.90 19.49
CA ALA A 779 10.53 67.16 18.43
C ALA A 779 10.89 68.42 17.63
N TYR A 780 11.12 69.55 18.31
CA TYR A 780 11.51 70.81 17.66
C TYR A 780 12.79 70.69 16.85
N ALA A 781 13.77 69.94 17.34
CA ALA A 781 15.01 69.71 16.62
C ALA A 781 14.83 68.79 15.40
N LYS A 782 14.08 67.69 15.53
CA LYS A 782 13.82 66.75 14.42
C LYS A 782 13.15 67.42 13.22
N LYS A 783 12.25 68.41 13.44
CA LYS A 783 11.60 69.15 12.34
C LYS A 783 12.26 70.51 12.02
N ASN A 784 13.48 70.76 12.50
CA ASN A 784 14.23 72.01 12.26
C ASN A 784 13.49 73.30 12.68
N ALA A 785 12.62 73.24 13.70
CA ALA A 785 11.82 74.37 14.18
C ALA A 785 12.57 75.18 15.26
N TRP A 786 13.74 75.69 14.90
CA TRP A 786 14.70 76.28 15.83
C TRP A 786 14.26 77.63 16.43
N ALA A 787 13.47 78.41 15.69
CA ALA A 787 12.89 79.66 16.20
C ALA A 787 11.93 79.39 17.38
N GLN A 788 11.12 78.34 17.26
CA GLN A 788 10.20 77.89 18.32
C GLN A 788 10.97 77.28 19.49
N LEU A 789 12.08 76.58 19.24
CA LEU A 789 12.97 76.08 20.30
C LEU A 789 13.61 77.23 21.10
N LEU A 790 14.06 78.29 20.42
CA LEU A 790 14.59 79.51 21.04
C LEU A 790 13.55 80.23 21.88
N GLU A 791 12.30 80.33 21.39
CA GLU A 791 11.20 80.89 22.16
C GLU A 791 10.84 80.01 23.37
N PHE A 792 10.81 78.69 23.20
CA PHE A 792 10.56 77.75 24.28
C PHE A 792 11.62 77.85 25.38
N GLY A 793 12.89 78.01 25.02
CA GLY A 793 13.99 78.25 25.96
C GLY A 793 14.03 79.65 26.59
N LYS A 794 13.14 80.58 26.21
CA LYS A 794 12.98 81.85 26.93
C LYS A 794 12.22 81.69 28.26
N LYS A 795 11.44 80.61 28.42
CA LYS A 795 10.61 80.37 29.61
C LYS A 795 11.51 80.12 30.84
N PRO A 796 11.34 80.88 31.95
CA PRO A 796 12.31 80.94 33.05
C PRO A 796 12.35 79.71 34.00
N ALA A 797 11.72 78.59 33.64
CA ALA A 797 11.63 77.41 34.50
C ALA A 797 11.71 76.09 33.70
N SER A 798 12.87 75.78 33.11
CA SER A 798 13.14 74.44 32.57
C SER A 798 13.45 73.45 33.72
N PRO A 799 12.63 72.39 33.93
CA PRO A 799 12.84 71.39 34.98
C PRO A 799 13.99 70.40 34.68
N ILE A 800 14.56 70.46 33.47
CA ILE A 800 15.66 69.60 32.99
C ILE A 800 16.96 70.39 32.74
N GLY A 801 16.97 71.69 33.05
CA GLY A 801 18.08 72.59 32.75
C GLY A 801 18.18 72.95 31.26
N TYR A 802 19.30 73.59 30.88
CA TYR A 802 19.58 74.00 29.49
C TYR A 802 20.54 73.06 28.75
N GLU A 803 21.19 72.13 29.45
CA GLU A 803 22.09 71.12 28.86
C GLU A 803 21.43 70.30 27.73
N PRO A 804 20.18 69.81 27.87
CA PRO A 804 19.47 69.09 26.80
C PRO A 804 19.25 69.94 25.53
N PHE A 805 19.03 71.25 25.68
CA PHE A 805 18.86 72.16 24.53
C PHE A 805 20.17 72.27 23.74
N ILE A 806 21.30 72.40 24.45
CA ILE A 806 22.62 72.57 23.86
C ILE A 806 23.06 71.28 23.16
N ASP A 807 22.91 70.12 23.81
CA ASP A 807 23.27 68.82 23.23
C ASP A 807 22.52 68.52 21.92
N VAL A 808 21.24 68.91 21.84
CA VAL A 808 20.41 68.70 20.65
C VAL A 808 20.78 69.66 19.51
N CYS A 809 21.17 70.90 19.82
CA CYS A 809 21.71 71.85 18.84
C CYS A 809 23.06 71.37 18.28
N ILE A 810 23.92 70.81 19.13
CA ILE A 810 25.22 70.25 18.71
C ILE A 810 25.02 69.04 17.79
N ARG A 811 24.12 68.11 18.13
CA ARG A 811 23.81 66.94 17.28
C ARG A 811 23.32 67.33 15.89
N SER A 812 22.70 68.50 15.77
CA SER A 812 22.17 69.02 14.50
C SER A 812 23.12 70.00 13.80
N GLN A 813 24.40 70.05 14.22
CA GLN A 813 25.48 70.89 13.68
C GLN A 813 25.22 72.42 13.71
N ARG A 814 24.33 72.90 14.58
CA ARG A 814 23.96 74.32 14.72
C ARG A 814 24.67 74.94 15.91
N LEU A 815 25.95 75.27 15.75
CA LEU A 815 26.79 75.79 16.83
C LEU A 815 26.34 77.19 17.30
N ASP A 816 25.81 78.04 16.42
CA ASP A 816 25.39 79.40 16.76
C ASP A 816 24.17 79.43 17.70
N GLU A 817 23.25 78.48 17.56
CA GLU A 817 22.09 78.36 18.44
C GLU A 817 22.48 77.72 19.77
N ALA A 818 23.39 76.75 19.75
CA ALA A 818 23.98 76.18 20.95
C ALA A 818 24.66 77.25 21.81
N ARG A 819 25.39 78.20 21.19
CA ARG A 819 26.01 79.36 21.87
C ARG A 819 24.97 80.25 22.55
N ARG A 820 23.87 80.59 21.87
CA ARG A 820 22.79 81.42 22.45
C ARG A 820 22.12 80.78 23.66
N PHE A 821 21.94 79.46 23.66
CA PHE A 821 21.42 78.75 24.82
C PHE A 821 22.47 78.63 25.94
N LEU A 822 23.75 78.53 25.59
CA LEU A 822 24.85 78.49 26.54
C LEU A 822 25.03 79.82 27.27
N ASP A 823 25.00 80.95 26.56
CA ASP A 823 25.00 82.29 27.17
C ASP A 823 23.85 82.46 28.15
N ARG A 824 22.64 82.03 27.75
CA ARG A 824 21.45 82.11 28.61
C ARG A 824 21.51 81.16 29.81
N SER A 825 22.16 80.01 29.67
CA SER A 825 22.35 79.06 30.77
C SER A 825 23.21 79.65 31.90
N ILE A 826 24.21 80.46 31.53
CA ILE A 826 25.11 81.18 32.45
C ILE A 826 24.33 82.27 33.21
N TYR A 827 23.47 83.04 32.53
CA TYR A 827 22.67 84.10 33.17
C TYR A 827 21.59 83.60 34.16
N SER A 828 21.14 82.34 34.06
CA SER A 828 20.04 81.83 34.90
C SER A 828 20.46 81.10 36.18
N SER A 829 21.77 81.08 36.51
CA SER A 829 22.38 80.52 37.74
C SER A 829 21.92 79.10 38.13
N LYS A 830 21.60 78.24 37.15
CA LYS A 830 21.08 76.87 37.36
C LYS A 830 21.87 75.77 36.66
N LEU A 831 23.03 76.09 36.10
CA LEU A 831 24.00 75.08 35.68
C LEU A 831 24.97 74.86 36.84
N ASP A 832 25.22 73.60 37.21
CA ASP A 832 26.30 73.27 38.15
C ASP A 832 27.60 73.87 37.58
N GLU A 833 28.27 74.72 38.36
CA GLU A 833 29.47 75.42 37.89
C GLU A 833 30.52 74.42 37.36
N GLU A 834 30.58 73.22 37.93
CA GLU A 834 31.44 72.11 37.53
C GLU A 834 31.21 71.59 36.09
N ARG A 835 30.01 71.75 35.53
CA ARG A 835 29.67 71.24 34.19
C ARG A 835 29.87 72.27 33.07
N LEU A 836 30.03 73.55 33.41
CA LEU A 836 30.26 74.63 32.44
C LEU A 836 31.45 74.37 31.49
N PRO A 837 32.64 73.92 31.97
CA PRO A 837 33.80 73.72 31.09
C PRO A 837 33.56 72.67 30.00
N PHE A 838 32.84 71.60 30.33
CA PHE A 838 32.49 70.53 29.38
C PHE A 838 31.52 71.03 28.30
N MET A 839 30.60 71.92 28.65
CA MET A 839 29.65 72.50 27.70
C MET A 839 30.31 73.50 26.75
N PHE A 840 31.19 74.38 27.25
CA PHE A 840 32.01 75.25 26.40
C PHE A 840 32.90 74.44 25.44
N ALA A 841 33.47 73.32 25.92
CA ALA A 841 34.25 72.41 25.09
C ALA A 841 33.40 71.77 23.97
N LYS A 842 32.19 71.32 24.30
CA LYS A 842 31.26 70.74 23.31
C LYS A 842 30.80 71.75 22.24
N VAL A 843 30.73 73.04 22.57
CA VAL A 843 30.34 74.14 21.65
C VAL A 843 31.55 74.73 20.89
N GLN A 844 32.74 74.12 21.03
CA GLN A 844 34.01 74.52 20.40
C GLN A 844 34.50 75.93 20.81
N MET A 845 34.18 76.38 22.02
CA MET A 845 34.70 77.63 22.60
C MET A 845 35.87 77.31 23.53
N ALA A 846 37.05 77.09 22.94
CA ALA A 846 38.22 76.60 23.66
C ALA A 846 38.72 77.56 24.74
N ASP A 847 38.77 78.87 24.46
CA ASP A 847 39.30 79.87 25.42
C ASP A 847 38.43 79.97 26.69
N GLU A 848 37.11 79.97 26.52
CA GLU A 848 36.15 80.07 27.63
C GLU A 848 36.04 78.75 28.40
N ALA A 849 36.15 77.60 27.71
CA ALA A 849 36.25 76.29 28.34
C ALA A 849 37.51 76.17 29.22
N ILE A 850 38.66 76.64 28.72
CA ILE A 850 39.92 76.62 29.47
C ILE A 850 39.85 77.56 30.67
N ASN A 851 39.34 78.77 30.49
CA ASN A 851 39.22 79.74 31.58
C ASN A 851 38.26 79.26 32.69
N SER A 852 37.16 78.60 32.33
CA SER A 852 36.24 78.00 33.31
C SER A 852 36.84 76.77 34.00
N ALA A 853 37.52 75.87 33.27
CA ALA A 853 38.21 74.72 33.84
C ALA A 853 39.34 75.13 34.81
N ILE A 854 40.09 76.19 34.49
CA ILE A 854 41.13 76.76 35.36
C ILE A 854 40.52 77.33 36.64
N LYS A 855 39.41 78.08 36.54
CA LYS A 855 38.71 78.62 37.71
C LYS A 855 38.25 77.52 38.68
N LEU A 856 37.74 76.41 38.15
CA LEU A 856 37.23 75.27 38.93
C LEU A 856 38.32 74.29 39.38
N LYS A 857 39.55 74.43 38.88
CA LYS A 857 40.69 73.54 39.15
C LYS A 857 40.37 72.05 38.88
N SER A 858 39.55 71.76 37.87
CA SER A 858 39.15 70.39 37.52
C SER A 858 40.08 69.78 36.46
N MET A 859 40.78 68.70 36.83
CA MET A 859 41.69 67.97 35.93
C MET A 859 40.92 67.24 34.81
N GLU A 860 39.75 66.70 35.13
CA GLU A 860 38.89 65.96 34.18
C GLU A 860 38.36 66.88 33.07
N ALA A 861 37.97 68.11 33.40
CA ALA A 861 37.53 69.10 32.42
C ALA A 861 38.65 69.46 31.43
N LEU A 862 39.90 69.60 31.91
CA LEU A 862 41.06 69.90 31.07
C LEU A 862 41.40 68.76 30.10
N HIS A 863 41.31 67.50 30.54
CA HIS A 863 41.44 66.33 29.66
C HIS A 863 40.34 66.27 28.60
N PHE A 864 39.09 66.59 28.98
CA PHE A 864 37.98 66.58 28.03
C PHE A 864 38.10 67.67 26.96
N ILE A 865 38.61 68.86 27.32
CA ILE A 865 38.85 69.96 26.37
C ILE A 865 39.91 69.59 25.33
N GLU A 866 41.01 68.95 25.72
CA GLU A 866 42.04 68.44 24.79
C GLU A 866 41.50 67.39 23.83
N ALA A 867 40.59 66.53 24.30
CA ALA A 867 40.02 65.47 23.47
C ALA A 867 38.99 65.98 22.44
N LYS A 868 38.29 67.09 22.72
CA LYS A 868 37.12 67.55 21.93
C LYS A 868 37.33 68.83 21.13
N CYS A 869 38.25 69.71 21.53
CA CYS A 869 38.49 70.99 20.86
C CYS A 869 39.78 70.95 20.01
N GLN A 870 39.79 71.61 18.85
CA GLN A 870 41.04 71.93 18.15
C GLN A 870 41.74 73.07 18.91
N LEU A 871 42.84 72.75 19.58
CA LEU A 871 43.56 73.70 20.42
C LEU A 871 44.65 74.41 19.61
N SER A 872 44.74 75.73 19.77
CA SER A 872 45.91 76.50 19.36
C SER A 872 47.10 76.19 20.29
N GLU A 873 48.32 76.40 19.81
CA GLU A 873 49.56 76.19 20.58
C GLU A 873 49.60 77.02 21.88
N ALA A 874 48.96 78.20 21.88
CA ALA A 874 48.76 79.04 23.05
C ALA A 874 47.79 78.44 24.08
N ASN A 875 46.80 77.66 23.63
CA ASN A 875 45.80 77.04 24.50
C ASN A 875 46.28 75.70 25.06
N SER A 876 47.07 74.93 24.30
CA SER A 876 47.72 73.70 24.81
C SER A 876 48.76 74.02 25.89
N THR A 877 49.54 75.09 25.72
CA THR A 877 50.47 75.58 26.74
C THR A 877 49.76 76.05 28.00
N ARG A 878 48.63 76.76 27.87
CA ARG A 878 47.77 77.14 29.01
C ARG A 878 47.23 75.94 29.78
N ILE A 879 46.79 74.88 29.08
CA ILE A 879 46.31 73.66 29.74
C ILE A 879 47.45 72.96 30.48
N ARG A 880 48.64 72.84 29.87
CA ARG A 880 49.82 72.23 30.51
C ARG A 880 50.24 72.97 31.78
N GLN A 881 50.30 74.31 31.73
CA GLN A 881 50.61 75.14 32.89
C GLN A 881 49.54 75.03 33.99
N ALA A 882 48.26 74.93 33.60
CA ALA A 882 47.18 74.72 34.56
C ALA A 882 47.26 73.34 35.22
N ARG A 883 47.62 72.29 34.47
CA ARG A 883 47.84 70.94 35.00
C ARG A 883 48.98 70.91 36.01
N GLU A 884 50.14 71.45 35.64
CA GLU A 884 51.30 71.52 36.53
C GLU A 884 50.95 72.23 37.85
N LYS A 885 50.19 73.33 37.79
CA LYS A 885 49.71 74.06 38.98
C LYS A 885 48.67 73.29 39.82
N ILE A 886 47.79 72.50 39.19
CA ILE A 886 46.81 71.68 39.93
C ILE A 886 47.51 70.49 40.58
N GLN A 887 48.47 69.88 39.87
CA GLN A 887 49.24 68.74 40.34
C GLN A 887 50.17 69.12 41.50
N GLU A 888 50.86 70.26 41.42
CA GLU A 888 51.59 70.84 42.58
C GLU A 888 50.67 71.15 43.77
N TYR A 889 49.41 71.54 43.52
CA TYR A 889 48.45 71.85 44.57
C TYR A 889 47.85 70.61 45.24
N ASP A 890 47.69 69.49 44.52
CA ASP A 890 47.22 68.21 45.07
C ASP A 890 48.36 67.36 45.68
N ASP A 891 49.61 67.50 45.23
CA ASP A 891 50.79 66.82 45.78
C ASP A 891 51.31 67.45 47.09
N ASN A 892 50.71 68.55 47.57
CA ASN A 892 51.09 69.19 48.83
C ASN A 892 50.65 68.32 50.05
N PRO A 893 51.60 67.74 50.81
CA PRO A 893 51.30 66.72 51.83
C PRO A 893 50.43 67.22 52.99
N LEU A 894 50.35 68.53 53.23
CA LEU A 894 49.51 69.13 54.28
C LEU A 894 48.00 69.05 53.98
N LYS A 895 47.59 68.82 52.73
CA LYS A 895 46.18 68.70 52.34
C LYS A 895 45.65 67.26 52.43
N ASN A 896 46.52 66.26 52.26
CA ASN A 896 46.16 64.86 52.50
C ASN A 896 45.82 64.61 53.97
N VAL A 897 46.41 65.37 54.90
CA VAL A 897 46.03 65.37 56.32
C VAL A 897 44.65 66.00 56.54
N PHE A 898 44.30 67.10 55.85
CA PHE A 898 42.97 67.73 55.93
C PHE A 898 41.84 66.95 55.23
N LYS A 899 42.12 66.19 54.15
CA LYS A 899 41.14 65.28 53.50
C LYS A 899 40.82 64.05 54.38
N ILE A 900 41.76 63.59 55.19
CA ILE A 900 41.53 62.51 56.17
C ILE A 900 40.74 63.04 57.37
N PHE A 901 41.04 64.25 57.87
CA PHE A 901 40.28 64.86 58.98
C PHE A 901 38.82 65.21 58.62
N ASN A 902 38.53 65.64 57.39
CA ASN A 902 37.16 65.99 56.98
C ASN A 902 36.29 64.81 56.49
N ARG A 903 36.85 63.60 56.30
CA ARG A 903 36.07 62.38 56.02
C ARG A 903 35.62 61.64 57.29
N GLY A 904 36.22 61.93 58.46
CA GLY A 904 35.82 61.37 59.74
C GLY A 904 34.56 61.98 60.38
N ASN A 905 34.17 63.20 59.98
CA ASN A 905 33.05 63.95 60.58
C ASN A 905 31.75 63.98 59.74
N ARG A 906 31.57 63.05 58.80
CA ARG A 906 30.30 62.88 58.04
C ARG A 906 29.78 61.44 58.02
N ALA A 907 30.27 60.60 58.93
CA ALA A 907 29.80 59.22 59.11
C ALA A 907 28.91 59.04 60.36
N ASP A 908 28.55 60.13 61.05
CA ASP A 908 27.54 60.16 62.10
C ASP A 908 26.61 61.37 61.87
N GLU A 909 25.70 61.23 60.89
CA GLU A 909 24.36 61.84 60.85
C GLU A 909 23.45 61.03 59.91
#